data_AF-A0A2V3IKN0-F1
#
_entry.id   AF-A0A2V3IKN0-F1
#
_cell.length_a   1.000
_cell.length_b   1.000
_cell.length_c   1.000
_cell.angle_alpha   90.00
_cell.angle_beta   90.00
_cell.angle_gamma   90.00
#
_symmetry.space_group_name_H-M   'P 1'
#
loop_
_entity.id
_entity.type
_entity.pdbx_description
1 polymer ?
#
loop_
_entity_poly.entity_id
_entity_poly.type
_entity_poly.pdbx_seq_one_letter_code
_entity_poly.pdbx_strand_id
1 'polypeptide(L)'
;MVGIVSFTALTRGPSYSRVSLLAILFLVWWACNSIYAIDAQLLLTKFPSDLLFVDLSFSQILVGMLMAYMLSLSKPSVLQTKGKETTPSLQQDNRFFSFSLRPFRTIALAIGFFHLVGTLLTNSSYRLIGSTSTLMWKLTEPLAALLLKRVILGEPTSVLSFFGMLMVLGGVIMFSEHSFTVLTVSPIVLANLCLPLRNILMKRDQRSLSKNMTTEQRFFMLQVCSLPFGVLILLYKLIFHGFSMPSFPYLLRNAVLFNSYQFASIALLEMMDALTHSLLNTLKRFSGIIISAIVLGDSLNLSHIAGLALAGMGFPLYLAGKETDAMKSRRNSKRTFLAVQFLLLLAVIFSSCRDAVEKSPSLPDISKTTSPLSAPNHTLTLPVSVQTLSFGKDRQAPSLGDSDLRGETSNATALSSRTHEHPIAFSSTTNGDSIQKYVVSNCVKYPRADIVYKRYEEALKDTGKNHGNLVWQYATMHRLVDFTSSLTCNRTRSVCSKKVPEVEDRKMLYYRPIANIFDLGVQMLFEFERRVVEEDGDVMLLIGIGIQHSFQRNIRVEDLSPGEQIRTSAKDFEFTEPAKAMLQTMQAHKVPMLMRGSFTLEAARLAGYEYGVAAGCPSLFINNDVHLGRSLQLKYEALKRRIGDRTLKVAINMKPQKKITGFLASLLEEYPNSYMYVQTLEDLTQMKEAGIPFKRLRFISDAEEWMESLRTMDVAFGARIHGNMIALGAGIPAFVIAPDHRVLELVERMKVPYTTYYDKRLVHGLDVAKLVTDVGFSGEEFDRNRCDIAKLYKKVFGRYGLRLSRHAEQISAIC
;
A
#
# COMPACT_ATOMS: atom_id res chain seq x y z
N MET A 1 17.39 -16.59 -30.52
CA MET A 1 18.48 -17.14 -29.70
C MET A 1 19.54 -16.12 -29.23
N VAL A 2 19.30 -14.80 -29.29
CA VAL A 2 20.31 -13.78 -28.90
C VAL A 2 20.01 -13.09 -27.55
N GLY A 3 18.90 -13.42 -26.87
CA GLY A 3 18.52 -12.82 -25.58
C GLY A 3 18.88 -13.63 -24.32
N ILE A 4 19.49 -14.81 -24.47
CA ILE A 4 19.74 -15.76 -23.36
C ILE A 4 21.18 -15.64 -22.80
N VAL A 5 22.08 -14.95 -23.52
CA VAL A 5 23.52 -14.92 -23.19
C VAL A 5 23.90 -13.88 -22.13
N SER A 6 23.03 -12.93 -21.77
CA SER A 6 23.33 -11.95 -20.71
C SER A 6 22.96 -12.39 -19.28
N PHE A 7 22.45 -13.61 -19.10
CA PHE A 7 22.06 -14.13 -17.78
C PHE A 7 23.13 -15.00 -17.10
N THR A 8 24.16 -15.41 -17.83
CA THR A 8 25.20 -16.34 -17.36
C THR A 8 26.45 -15.68 -16.77
N ALA A 9 26.59 -14.35 -16.85
CA ALA A 9 27.78 -13.63 -16.38
C ALA A 9 27.75 -13.21 -14.88
N LEU A 10 26.72 -13.60 -14.12
CA LEU A 10 26.59 -13.33 -12.66
C LEU A 10 26.68 -14.61 -11.82
N THR A 11 27.48 -15.57 -12.29
CA THR A 11 27.66 -16.90 -11.72
C THR A 11 28.82 -16.92 -10.71
N ARG A 12 28.62 -16.39 -9.50
CA ARG A 12 29.31 -16.78 -8.24
C ARG A 12 28.76 -15.97 -7.04
N GLY A 13 27.86 -16.56 -6.25
CA GLY A 13 27.40 -16.02 -4.96
C GLY A 13 25.98 -16.45 -4.53
N PRO A 14 25.59 -16.23 -3.24
CA PRO A 14 24.30 -16.63 -2.66
C PRO A 14 23.04 -16.01 -3.30
N SER A 15 23.22 -15.11 -4.28
CA SER A 15 22.18 -14.59 -5.18
C SER A 15 21.61 -15.66 -6.14
N TYR A 16 22.35 -16.75 -6.38
CA TYR A 16 21.98 -17.81 -7.34
C TYR A 16 20.67 -18.53 -6.99
N SER A 17 20.42 -18.83 -5.70
CA SER A 17 19.24 -19.59 -5.28
C SER A 17 17.92 -18.86 -5.55
N ARG A 18 17.89 -17.54 -5.36
CA ARG A 18 16.70 -16.72 -5.62
C ARG A 18 16.41 -16.55 -7.11
N VAL A 19 17.46 -16.37 -7.91
CA VAL A 19 17.31 -16.25 -9.37
C VAL A 19 16.87 -17.59 -9.97
N SER A 20 17.45 -18.71 -9.52
CA SER A 20 17.01 -20.05 -9.91
C SER A 20 15.58 -20.34 -9.46
N LEU A 21 15.18 -19.96 -8.24
CA LEU A 21 13.80 -20.11 -7.77
C LEU A 21 12.81 -19.29 -8.60
N LEU A 22 13.13 -18.03 -8.89
CA LEU A 22 12.31 -17.18 -9.75
C LEU A 22 12.12 -17.80 -11.13
N ALA A 23 13.20 -18.34 -11.72
CA ALA A 23 13.14 -19.02 -13.01
C ALA A 23 12.28 -20.29 -12.95
N ILE A 24 12.41 -21.10 -11.89
CA ILE A 24 11.60 -22.31 -11.69
C ILE A 24 10.13 -21.95 -11.51
N LEU A 25 9.80 -21.01 -10.63
CA LEU A 25 8.42 -20.58 -10.39
C LEU A 25 7.80 -19.99 -11.66
N PHE A 26 8.57 -19.22 -12.43
CA PHE A 26 8.13 -18.70 -13.72
C PHE A 26 7.86 -19.82 -14.73
N LEU A 27 8.75 -20.80 -14.83
CA LEU A 27 8.57 -21.95 -15.71
C LEU A 27 7.36 -22.80 -15.30
N VAL A 28 7.17 -23.06 -14.01
CA VAL A 28 5.98 -23.76 -13.46
C VAL A 28 4.72 -22.96 -13.75
N TRP A 29 4.72 -21.65 -13.47
CA TRP A 29 3.56 -20.79 -13.74
C TRP A 29 3.16 -20.79 -15.21
N TRP A 30 4.14 -20.80 -16.11
CA TRP A 30 3.90 -20.74 -17.54
C TRP A 30 3.50 -22.11 -18.12
N ALA A 31 4.30 -23.14 -17.86
CA ALA A 31 4.09 -24.48 -18.39
C ALA A 31 2.80 -25.09 -17.83
N CYS A 32 2.61 -25.10 -16.51
CA CYS A 32 1.41 -25.68 -15.91
C CYS A 32 0.15 -24.93 -16.34
N ASN A 33 0.20 -23.60 -16.56
CA ASN A 33 -0.93 -22.83 -17.08
C ASN A 33 -1.38 -23.29 -18.47
N SER A 34 -0.44 -23.56 -19.38
CA SER A 34 -0.77 -24.03 -20.73
C SER A 34 -1.22 -25.49 -20.72
N ILE A 35 -0.51 -26.34 -19.98
CA ILE A 35 -0.79 -27.78 -19.93
C ILE A 35 -2.14 -28.04 -19.27
N TYR A 36 -2.51 -27.38 -18.16
CA TYR A 36 -3.80 -27.66 -17.51
C TYR A 36 -4.99 -27.30 -18.40
N ALA A 37 -4.87 -26.26 -19.24
CA ALA A 37 -5.95 -25.81 -20.12
C ALA A 37 -6.22 -26.84 -21.24
N ILE A 38 -5.14 -27.30 -21.90
CA ILE A 38 -5.19 -28.37 -22.89
C ILE A 38 -5.71 -29.66 -22.25
N ASP A 39 -5.15 -30.02 -21.09
CA ASP A 39 -5.53 -31.21 -20.34
C ASP A 39 -7.00 -31.19 -19.89
N ALA A 40 -7.53 -30.02 -19.51
CA ALA A 40 -8.92 -29.85 -19.14
C ALA A 40 -9.85 -30.09 -20.34
N GLN A 41 -9.52 -29.54 -21.51
CA GLN A 41 -10.28 -29.84 -22.74
C GLN A 41 -10.22 -31.34 -23.07
N LEU A 42 -9.03 -31.93 -23.12
CA LEU A 42 -8.87 -33.35 -23.46
C LEU A 42 -9.65 -34.26 -22.50
N LEU A 43 -9.61 -33.97 -21.19
CA LEU A 43 -10.39 -34.66 -20.17
C LEU A 43 -11.90 -34.53 -20.41
N LEU A 44 -12.39 -33.30 -20.62
CA LEU A 44 -13.81 -33.00 -20.77
C LEU A 44 -14.39 -33.48 -22.12
N THR A 45 -13.54 -33.66 -23.13
CA THR A 45 -13.91 -34.29 -24.40
C THR A 45 -13.87 -35.81 -24.33
N LYS A 46 -12.89 -36.39 -23.61
CA LYS A 46 -12.69 -37.84 -23.51
C LYS A 46 -13.83 -38.55 -22.78
N PHE A 47 -14.40 -37.92 -21.75
CA PHE A 47 -15.42 -38.54 -20.91
C PHE A 47 -16.76 -37.81 -21.09
N PRO A 48 -17.82 -38.49 -21.58
CA PRO A 48 -19.06 -37.86 -22.06
C PRO A 48 -20.04 -37.43 -20.94
N SER A 49 -19.55 -37.04 -19.75
CA SER A 49 -20.43 -36.56 -18.67
C SER A 49 -20.62 -35.05 -18.76
N ASP A 50 -21.88 -34.61 -18.87
CA ASP A 50 -22.24 -33.20 -19.04
C ASP A 50 -21.81 -32.30 -17.88
N LEU A 51 -21.68 -32.86 -16.67
CA LEU A 51 -21.27 -32.14 -15.46
C LEU A 51 -19.87 -32.52 -14.96
N LEU A 52 -19.02 -33.15 -15.79
CA LEU A 52 -17.66 -33.52 -15.38
C LEU A 52 -16.80 -32.33 -14.96
N PHE A 53 -17.08 -31.13 -15.50
CA PHE A 53 -16.42 -29.90 -15.09
C PHE A 53 -16.67 -29.54 -13.61
N VAL A 54 -17.74 -30.04 -13.00
CA VAL A 54 -18.01 -29.91 -11.55
C VAL A 54 -17.05 -30.79 -10.75
N ASP A 55 -16.89 -32.07 -11.14
CA ASP A 55 -15.91 -32.96 -10.50
C ASP A 55 -14.50 -32.40 -10.61
N LEU A 56 -14.18 -31.85 -11.78
CA LEU A 56 -12.90 -31.22 -12.06
C LEU A 56 -12.66 -30.01 -11.14
N SER A 57 -13.64 -29.12 -11.04
CA SER A 57 -13.56 -27.93 -10.19
C SER A 57 -13.44 -28.32 -8.71
N PHE A 58 -14.21 -29.30 -8.26
CA PHE A 58 -14.14 -29.79 -6.89
C PHE A 58 -12.78 -30.44 -6.58
N SER A 59 -12.27 -31.26 -7.50
CA SER A 59 -10.95 -31.88 -7.40
C SER A 59 -9.84 -30.83 -7.32
N GLN A 60 -9.94 -29.76 -8.11
CA GLN A 60 -9.01 -28.63 -8.06
C GLN A 60 -9.01 -27.94 -6.68
N ILE A 61 -10.18 -27.74 -6.03
CA ILE A 61 -10.23 -27.18 -4.66
C ILE A 61 -9.61 -28.16 -3.64
N LEU A 62 -9.99 -29.44 -3.68
CA LEU A 62 -9.55 -30.45 -2.72
C LEU A 62 -8.04 -30.69 -2.79
N VAL A 63 -7.51 -30.91 -3.99
CA VAL A 63 -6.06 -31.08 -4.22
C VAL A 63 -5.31 -29.79 -3.88
N GLY A 64 -5.92 -28.62 -4.09
CA GLY A 64 -5.35 -27.34 -3.68
C GLY A 64 -5.14 -27.23 -2.18
N MET A 65 -6.12 -27.66 -1.37
CA MET A 65 -5.99 -27.73 0.09
C MET A 65 -4.87 -28.68 0.51
N LEU A 66 -4.85 -29.89 -0.07
CA LEU A 66 -3.81 -30.89 0.20
C LEU A 66 -2.43 -30.38 -0.18
N MET A 67 -2.28 -29.78 -1.35
CA MET A 67 -1.02 -29.21 -1.81
C MET A 67 -0.53 -28.11 -0.88
N ALA A 68 -1.42 -27.20 -0.46
CA ALA A 68 -1.06 -26.12 0.47
C ALA A 68 -0.60 -26.65 1.83
N TYR A 69 -1.23 -27.72 2.33
CA TYR A 69 -0.84 -28.40 3.56
C TYR A 69 0.49 -29.15 3.40
N MET A 70 0.68 -29.90 2.31
CA MET A 70 1.94 -30.59 2.03
C MET A 70 3.12 -29.62 1.88
N LEU A 71 2.88 -28.47 1.24
CA LEU A 71 3.88 -27.40 1.13
C LEU A 71 4.19 -26.73 2.47
N SER A 72 3.28 -26.74 3.44
CA SER A 72 3.54 -26.22 4.79
C SER A 72 4.26 -27.21 5.71
N LEU A 73 4.11 -28.52 5.44
CA LEU A 73 4.88 -29.59 6.10
C LEU A 73 6.30 -29.69 5.57
N SER A 74 6.45 -29.51 4.25
CA SER A 74 7.73 -29.28 3.62
C SER A 74 8.26 -27.98 4.23
N LYS A 75 9.45 -27.98 4.83
CA LYS A 75 10.14 -26.72 5.18
C LYS A 75 11.07 -26.34 4.03
N PRO A 76 10.61 -25.93 2.81
CA PRO A 76 11.56 -25.45 1.83
C PRO A 76 12.07 -24.10 2.32
N SER A 77 13.31 -24.09 2.81
CA SER A 77 14.11 -22.92 3.18
C SER A 77 14.20 -21.86 2.07
N VAL A 78 13.70 -22.18 0.87
CA VAL A 78 13.86 -21.44 -0.39
C VAL A 78 12.68 -20.49 -0.66
N LEU A 79 11.47 -20.75 -0.17
CA LEU A 79 10.27 -19.89 -0.39
C LEU A 79 10.05 -18.84 0.72
N GLN A 80 10.98 -18.72 1.68
CA GLN A 80 10.95 -17.64 2.68
C GLN A 80 11.27 -16.29 2.05
N THR A 81 10.31 -15.67 1.37
CA THR A 81 10.41 -14.29 0.89
C THR A 81 9.89 -13.31 1.94
N LYS A 82 10.69 -13.20 3.02
CA LYS A 82 10.96 -12.04 3.88
C LYS A 82 11.48 -12.58 5.21
N GLY A 83 12.66 -12.10 5.59
CA GLY A 83 13.52 -12.66 6.62
C GLY A 83 12.79 -13.13 7.88
N LYS A 84 12.89 -14.43 8.12
CA LYS A 84 12.73 -15.05 9.43
C LYS A 84 13.56 -16.33 9.43
N GLU A 85 14.88 -16.17 9.55
CA GLU A 85 15.71 -17.24 10.07
C GLU A 85 15.50 -17.27 11.59
N THR A 86 14.66 -18.19 12.04
CA THR A 86 14.65 -18.65 13.43
C THR A 86 15.28 -20.03 13.45
N THR A 87 16.29 -20.21 14.30
CA THR A 87 16.86 -21.51 14.68
C THR A 87 15.76 -22.51 15.07
N PRO A 88 15.92 -23.80 14.75
CA PRO A 88 14.88 -24.79 15.01
C PRO A 88 14.93 -25.23 16.47
N SER A 89 14.14 -24.59 17.33
CA SER A 89 13.75 -25.19 18.60
C SER A 89 12.71 -26.28 18.33
N LEU A 90 13.01 -27.50 18.78
CA LEU A 90 12.11 -28.65 18.85
C LEU A 90 10.87 -28.32 19.67
N GLN A 91 9.83 -27.80 19.01
CA GLN A 91 8.45 -27.92 19.48
C GLN A 91 7.52 -27.82 18.27
N GLN A 92 6.93 -28.97 17.94
CA GLN A 92 6.01 -29.18 16.84
C GLN A 92 4.64 -28.57 17.20
N ASP A 93 4.56 -27.25 17.27
CA ASP A 93 3.28 -26.57 17.49
C ASP A 93 2.53 -26.42 16.17
N ASN A 94 1.28 -26.91 16.14
CA ASN A 94 0.28 -26.86 15.07
C ASN A 94 -0.15 -25.42 14.70
N ARG A 95 0.79 -24.52 14.39
CA ARG A 95 0.54 -23.10 14.04
C ARG A 95 0.02 -22.87 12.61
N PHE A 96 -0.01 -23.89 11.75
CA PHE A 96 -0.56 -23.70 10.39
C PHE A 96 -2.04 -23.31 10.42
N PHE A 97 -2.82 -23.93 11.33
CA PHE A 97 -4.25 -23.69 11.52
C PHE A 97 -4.57 -22.59 12.54
N SER A 98 -3.58 -21.89 13.11
CA SER A 98 -3.81 -20.90 14.17
C SER A 98 -4.36 -19.56 13.66
N PHE A 99 -5.03 -19.53 12.51
CA PHE A 99 -5.67 -18.34 11.95
C PHE A 99 -7.17 -18.33 12.28
N SER A 100 -7.67 -17.20 12.79
CA SER A 100 -9.08 -17.06 13.18
C SER A 100 -9.93 -16.59 12.00
N LEU A 101 -10.89 -17.41 11.58
CA LEU A 101 -11.94 -17.04 10.62
C LEU A 101 -13.05 -16.17 11.24
N ARG A 102 -13.04 -15.94 12.56
CA ARG A 102 -14.16 -15.33 13.30
C ARG A 102 -14.47 -13.87 12.94
N PRO A 103 -13.49 -12.95 12.74
CA PRO A 103 -13.84 -11.54 12.56
C PRO A 103 -14.34 -11.17 11.15
N PHE A 104 -14.26 -12.05 10.13
CA PHE A 104 -14.53 -11.67 8.73
C PHE A 104 -15.25 -12.73 7.88
N ARG A 105 -16.08 -13.59 8.49
CA ARG A 105 -16.74 -14.73 7.84
C ARG A 105 -17.40 -14.40 6.49
N THR A 106 -18.12 -13.28 6.38
CA THR A 106 -18.92 -12.95 5.19
C THR A 106 -18.07 -12.62 3.96
N ILE A 107 -16.98 -11.84 4.12
CA ILE A 107 -16.10 -11.46 3.00
C ILE A 107 -15.24 -12.67 2.58
N ALA A 108 -14.73 -13.44 3.54
CA ALA A 108 -13.98 -14.66 3.25
C ALA A 108 -14.83 -15.69 2.47
N LEU A 109 -16.10 -15.86 2.86
CA LEU A 109 -17.05 -16.69 2.11
C LEU A 109 -17.36 -16.13 0.71
N ALA A 110 -17.49 -14.81 0.56
CA ALA A 110 -17.67 -14.20 -0.76
C ALA A 110 -16.44 -14.42 -1.68
N ILE A 111 -15.22 -14.32 -1.13
CA ILE A 111 -13.98 -14.64 -1.85
C ILE A 111 -13.99 -16.11 -2.30
N GLY A 112 -14.34 -17.03 -1.39
CA GLY A 112 -14.48 -18.46 -1.68
C GLY A 112 -15.53 -18.76 -2.74
N PHE A 113 -16.68 -18.09 -2.68
CA PHE A 113 -17.77 -18.19 -3.66
C PHE A 113 -17.30 -17.77 -5.05
N PHE A 114 -16.78 -16.55 -5.20
CA PHE A 114 -16.33 -16.04 -6.51
C PHE A 114 -15.14 -16.84 -7.06
N HIS A 115 -14.30 -17.40 -6.19
CA HIS A 115 -13.24 -18.30 -6.63
C HIS A 115 -13.81 -19.58 -7.23
N LEU A 116 -14.71 -20.28 -6.51
CA LEU A 116 -15.29 -21.52 -7.01
C LEU A 116 -16.10 -21.29 -8.27
N VAL A 117 -17.01 -20.31 -8.27
CA VAL A 117 -17.88 -20.02 -9.42
C VAL A 117 -17.03 -19.64 -10.63
N GLY A 118 -16.01 -18.79 -10.47
CA GLY A 118 -15.09 -18.46 -11.56
C GLY A 118 -14.32 -19.67 -12.11
N THR A 119 -13.88 -20.59 -11.24
CA THR A 119 -13.21 -21.84 -11.63
C THR A 119 -14.18 -22.77 -12.37
N LEU A 120 -15.38 -22.94 -11.86
CA LEU A 120 -16.43 -23.79 -12.45
C LEU A 120 -16.85 -23.30 -13.83
N LEU A 121 -17.08 -22.00 -13.98
CA LEU A 121 -17.41 -21.37 -15.26
C LEU A 121 -16.25 -21.41 -16.26
N THR A 122 -15.01 -21.34 -15.79
CA THR A 122 -13.84 -21.57 -16.64
C THR A 122 -13.80 -23.02 -17.13
N ASN A 123 -13.98 -23.98 -16.24
CA ASN A 123 -13.93 -25.39 -16.61
C ASN A 123 -15.10 -25.79 -17.53
N SER A 124 -16.29 -25.23 -17.33
CA SER A 124 -17.40 -25.43 -18.26
C SER A 124 -17.10 -24.83 -19.63
N SER A 125 -16.42 -23.69 -19.72
CA SER A 125 -16.03 -23.11 -21.02
C SER A 125 -15.05 -23.99 -21.81
N TYR A 126 -14.13 -24.71 -21.15
CA TYR A 126 -13.26 -25.68 -21.84
C TYR A 126 -14.06 -26.80 -22.51
N ARG A 127 -15.19 -27.21 -21.92
CA ARG A 127 -16.10 -28.20 -22.50
C ARG A 127 -16.93 -27.64 -23.67
N LEU A 128 -17.30 -26.37 -23.61
CA LEU A 128 -18.24 -25.73 -24.54
C LEU A 128 -17.57 -25.15 -25.79
N ILE A 129 -16.42 -24.49 -25.63
CA ILE A 129 -15.74 -23.77 -26.73
C ILE A 129 -14.28 -24.18 -26.92
N GLY A 130 -13.78 -25.14 -26.13
CA GLY A 130 -12.39 -25.58 -26.18
C GLY A 130 -11.41 -24.61 -25.51
N SER A 131 -10.17 -25.07 -25.33
CA SER A 131 -9.05 -24.39 -24.67
C SER A 131 -8.61 -23.16 -25.42
N THR A 132 -8.39 -23.26 -26.73
CA THR A 132 -7.90 -22.14 -27.56
C THR A 132 -8.85 -20.94 -27.49
N SER A 133 -10.16 -21.16 -27.74
CA SER A 133 -11.18 -20.11 -27.65
C SER A 133 -11.40 -19.62 -26.21
N THR A 134 -11.38 -20.52 -25.22
CA THR A 134 -11.49 -20.14 -23.80
C THR A 134 -10.36 -19.19 -23.38
N LEU A 135 -9.12 -19.50 -23.77
CA LEU A 135 -7.95 -18.68 -23.49
C LEU A 135 -8.00 -17.33 -24.22
N MET A 136 -8.56 -17.30 -25.44
CA MET A 136 -8.81 -16.06 -26.16
C MET A 136 -9.80 -15.17 -25.40
N TRP A 137 -10.95 -15.70 -24.97
CA TRP A 137 -11.91 -14.94 -24.16
C TRP A 137 -11.34 -14.46 -22.82
N LYS A 138 -10.42 -15.22 -22.21
CA LYS A 138 -9.68 -14.78 -21.02
C LYS A 138 -8.81 -13.55 -21.24
N LEU A 139 -8.51 -13.14 -22.47
CA LEU A 139 -7.81 -11.88 -22.72
C LEU A 139 -8.64 -10.65 -22.29
N THR A 140 -9.96 -10.79 -22.16
CA THR A 140 -10.86 -9.71 -21.72
C THR A 140 -10.97 -9.54 -20.20
N GLU A 141 -10.32 -10.40 -19.40
CA GLU A 141 -10.29 -10.29 -17.94
C GLU A 141 -9.83 -8.89 -17.43
N PRO A 142 -8.81 -8.22 -18.02
CA PRO A 142 -8.40 -6.89 -17.58
C PRO A 142 -9.44 -5.80 -17.87
N LEU A 143 -10.30 -5.97 -18.88
CA LEU A 143 -11.43 -5.08 -19.16
C LEU A 143 -12.45 -5.16 -18.04
N ALA A 144 -12.86 -6.37 -17.67
CA ALA A 144 -13.76 -6.61 -16.55
C ALA A 144 -13.17 -6.06 -15.23
N ALA A 145 -11.89 -6.29 -14.98
CA ALA A 145 -11.19 -5.72 -13.83
C ALA A 145 -11.21 -4.18 -13.82
N LEU A 146 -11.04 -3.53 -14.97
CA LEU A 146 -11.06 -2.07 -15.12
C LEU A 146 -12.46 -1.50 -14.83
N LEU A 147 -13.51 -2.15 -15.34
CA LEU A 147 -14.90 -1.77 -15.08
C LEU A 147 -15.27 -1.96 -13.61
N LEU A 148 -14.95 -3.12 -13.02
CA LEU A 148 -15.20 -3.40 -11.61
C LEU A 148 -14.45 -2.43 -10.71
N LYS A 149 -13.21 -2.07 -11.05
CA LYS A 149 -12.43 -1.08 -10.30
C LYS A 149 -13.08 0.31 -10.34
N ARG A 150 -13.61 0.71 -11.50
CA ARG A 150 -14.32 1.99 -11.65
C ARG A 150 -15.63 2.00 -10.86
N VAL A 151 -16.43 0.94 -10.96
CA VAL A 151 -17.75 0.85 -10.30
C VAL A 151 -17.61 0.67 -8.78
N ILE A 152 -16.72 -0.22 -8.33
CA ILE A 152 -16.57 -0.60 -6.92
C ILE A 152 -15.67 0.37 -6.14
N LEU A 153 -14.55 0.82 -6.74
CA LEU A 153 -13.58 1.69 -6.06
C LEU A 153 -13.67 3.17 -6.47
N GLY A 154 -14.52 3.51 -7.43
CA GLY A 154 -14.66 4.90 -7.92
C GLY A 154 -13.40 5.45 -8.60
N GLU A 155 -12.44 4.58 -8.96
CA GLU A 155 -11.18 5.03 -9.55
C GLU A 155 -11.38 5.43 -11.01
N PRO A 156 -10.95 6.64 -11.43
CA PRO A 156 -10.96 7.04 -12.83
C PRO A 156 -10.01 6.15 -13.62
N THR A 157 -10.47 5.72 -14.79
CA THR A 157 -9.75 4.85 -15.71
C THR A 157 -9.28 5.68 -16.89
N SER A 158 -7.99 5.63 -17.25
CA SER A 158 -7.50 6.30 -18.46
C SER A 158 -8.31 5.89 -19.68
N VAL A 159 -8.69 6.88 -20.50
CA VAL A 159 -9.37 6.67 -21.79
C VAL A 159 -8.53 5.75 -22.67
N LEU A 160 -7.19 5.87 -22.60
CA LEU A 160 -6.26 5.02 -23.33
C LEU A 160 -6.31 3.56 -22.87
N SER A 161 -6.44 3.31 -21.55
CA SER A 161 -6.62 1.96 -21.00
C SER A 161 -7.92 1.31 -21.47
N PHE A 162 -9.00 2.10 -21.51
CA PHE A 162 -10.32 1.65 -21.94
C PHE A 162 -10.32 1.34 -23.45
N PHE A 163 -9.75 2.23 -24.26
CA PHE A 163 -9.63 2.04 -25.71
C PHE A 163 -8.77 0.82 -26.06
N GLY A 164 -7.62 0.64 -25.42
CA GLY A 164 -6.79 -0.56 -25.61
C GLY A 164 -7.53 -1.85 -25.28
N MET A 165 -8.38 -1.85 -24.25
CA MET A 165 -9.21 -2.99 -23.90
C MET A 165 -10.40 -3.22 -24.85
N LEU A 166 -10.96 -2.16 -25.45
CA LEU A 166 -11.94 -2.30 -26.54
C LEU A 166 -11.33 -2.97 -27.77
N MET A 167 -10.08 -2.63 -28.12
CA MET A 167 -9.36 -3.32 -29.20
C MET A 167 -9.14 -4.80 -28.87
N VAL A 168 -8.78 -5.13 -27.62
CA VAL A 168 -8.68 -6.53 -27.18
C VAL A 168 -10.01 -7.25 -27.33
N LEU A 169 -11.12 -6.64 -26.90
CA LEU A 169 -12.46 -7.21 -27.08
C LEU A 169 -12.80 -7.42 -28.56
N GLY A 170 -12.51 -6.44 -29.44
CA GLY A 170 -12.69 -6.57 -30.88
C GLY A 170 -11.90 -7.73 -31.48
N GLY A 171 -10.64 -7.89 -31.07
CA GLY A 171 -9.80 -9.03 -31.48
C GLY A 171 -10.35 -10.38 -31.03
N VAL A 172 -10.88 -10.46 -29.80
CA VAL A 172 -11.52 -11.67 -29.25
C VAL A 172 -12.80 -12.03 -30.01
N ILE A 173 -13.65 -11.04 -30.31
CA ILE A 173 -14.88 -11.26 -31.08
C ILE A 173 -14.55 -11.76 -32.48
N MET A 174 -13.59 -11.11 -33.16
CA MET A 174 -13.15 -11.50 -34.50
C MET A 174 -12.49 -12.89 -34.54
N PHE A 175 -11.76 -13.27 -33.49
CA PHE A 175 -11.25 -14.63 -33.34
C PHE A 175 -12.38 -15.64 -33.11
N SER A 176 -13.48 -15.25 -32.48
CA SER A 176 -14.54 -16.18 -32.05
C SER A 176 -15.70 -16.30 -33.04
N GLU A 177 -15.59 -15.73 -34.24
CA GLU A 177 -16.68 -15.49 -35.20
C GLU A 177 -17.54 -16.75 -35.47
N HIS A 178 -16.94 -17.93 -35.56
CA HIS A 178 -17.66 -19.20 -35.82
C HIS A 178 -18.10 -19.95 -34.56
N SER A 179 -17.62 -19.57 -33.38
CA SER A 179 -17.95 -20.22 -32.08
C SER A 179 -18.83 -19.35 -31.18
N PHE A 180 -19.21 -18.15 -31.64
CA PHE A 180 -19.93 -17.17 -30.83
C PHE A 180 -21.43 -17.51 -30.76
N THR A 181 -21.83 -18.19 -29.70
CA THR A 181 -23.21 -18.22 -29.22
C THR A 181 -23.22 -17.66 -27.80
N VAL A 182 -24.19 -16.81 -27.47
CA VAL A 182 -24.30 -16.21 -26.12
C VAL A 182 -24.26 -17.30 -25.04
N LEU A 183 -24.92 -18.43 -25.28
CA LEU A 183 -24.95 -19.57 -24.37
C LEU A 183 -23.56 -20.19 -24.14
N THR A 184 -22.76 -20.38 -25.19
CA THR A 184 -21.44 -21.04 -25.12
C THR A 184 -20.35 -20.14 -24.56
N VAL A 185 -20.45 -18.82 -24.79
CA VAL A 185 -19.46 -17.82 -24.37
C VAL A 185 -19.79 -17.21 -22.99
N SER A 186 -21.06 -17.21 -22.57
CA SER A 186 -21.46 -16.63 -21.28
C SER A 186 -20.68 -17.14 -20.07
N PRO A 187 -20.27 -18.42 -19.96
CA PRO A 187 -19.55 -18.89 -18.78
C PRO A 187 -18.19 -18.21 -18.64
N ILE A 188 -17.42 -18.09 -19.74
CA ILE A 188 -16.09 -17.50 -19.66
C ILE A 188 -16.15 -15.97 -19.45
N VAL A 189 -17.16 -15.29 -20.00
CA VAL A 189 -17.40 -13.87 -19.73
C VAL A 189 -17.76 -13.64 -18.26
N LEU A 190 -18.62 -14.49 -17.70
CA LEU A 190 -18.99 -14.40 -16.28
C LEU A 190 -17.82 -14.78 -15.36
N ALA A 191 -16.99 -15.75 -15.75
CA ALA A 191 -15.74 -16.08 -15.05
C ALA A 191 -14.78 -14.88 -15.00
N ASN A 192 -14.69 -14.12 -16.10
CA ASN A 192 -13.91 -12.88 -16.19
C ASN A 192 -14.47 -11.75 -15.32
N LEU A 193 -15.69 -11.84 -14.79
CA LEU A 193 -16.20 -10.94 -13.74
C LEU A 193 -15.88 -11.48 -12.34
N CYS A 194 -16.13 -12.77 -12.10
CA CYS A 194 -15.93 -13.40 -10.79
C CYS A 194 -14.47 -13.39 -10.32
N LEU A 195 -13.52 -13.77 -11.18
CA LEU A 195 -12.11 -13.92 -10.78
C LEU A 195 -11.42 -12.57 -10.46
N PRO A 196 -11.63 -11.49 -11.25
CA PRO A 196 -11.17 -10.16 -10.84
C PRO A 196 -11.87 -9.60 -9.61
N LEU A 197 -13.17 -9.86 -9.44
CA LEU A 197 -13.91 -9.44 -8.24
C LEU A 197 -13.32 -10.10 -6.99
N ARG A 198 -13.03 -11.42 -7.04
CA ARG A 198 -12.27 -12.13 -6.01
C ARG A 198 -10.94 -11.42 -5.72
N ASN A 199 -10.17 -11.07 -6.74
CA ASN A 199 -8.88 -10.39 -6.56
C ASN A 199 -9.03 -8.99 -5.93
N ILE A 200 -10.08 -8.24 -6.26
CA ILE A 200 -10.38 -6.94 -5.66
C ILE A 200 -10.76 -7.09 -4.18
N LEU A 201 -11.63 -8.07 -3.86
CA LEU A 201 -12.02 -8.38 -2.48
C LEU A 201 -10.81 -8.85 -1.64
N MET A 202 -9.97 -9.72 -2.19
CA MET A 202 -8.73 -10.16 -1.55
C MET A 202 -7.76 -8.98 -1.29
N LYS A 203 -7.68 -8.00 -2.20
CA LYS A 203 -6.83 -6.81 -2.04
C LYS A 203 -7.37 -5.80 -1.04
N ARG A 204 -8.69 -5.58 -1.01
CA ARG A 204 -9.37 -4.73 -0.02
C ARG A 204 -9.06 -5.23 1.40
N ASP A 205 -9.01 -6.54 1.57
CA ASP A 205 -8.84 -7.19 2.86
C ASP A 205 -7.39 -7.58 3.19
N GLN A 206 -6.45 -7.52 2.23
CA GLN A 206 -5.03 -7.80 2.46
C GLN A 206 -4.41 -6.93 3.57
N ARG A 207 -5.00 -5.76 3.86
CA ARG A 207 -4.65 -4.85 4.96
C ARG A 207 -5.10 -5.31 6.35
N SER A 208 -6.16 -6.14 6.43
CA SER A 208 -6.78 -6.64 7.67
C SER A 208 -6.48 -8.12 7.91
N LEU A 209 -6.53 -8.95 6.86
CA LEU A 209 -6.43 -10.41 6.96
C LEU A 209 -4.99 -10.97 6.98
N SER A 210 -4.02 -10.30 6.37
CA SER A 210 -2.79 -10.98 5.90
C SER A 210 -1.44 -10.50 6.45
N LYS A 211 -1.39 -9.52 7.36
CA LYS A 211 -0.11 -8.94 7.83
C LYS A 211 0.91 -9.98 8.30
N ASN A 212 0.46 -11.13 8.79
CA ASN A 212 1.29 -12.23 9.30
C ASN A 212 1.01 -13.60 8.63
N MET A 213 0.24 -13.69 7.55
CA MET A 213 -0.05 -14.96 6.87
C MET A 213 0.98 -15.25 5.77
N THR A 214 1.53 -16.47 5.80
CA THR A 214 2.41 -17.03 4.76
C THR A 214 1.66 -17.26 3.44
N THR A 215 2.40 -17.43 2.36
CA THR A 215 1.87 -17.64 1.00
C THR A 215 1.03 -18.93 0.95
N GLU A 216 1.49 -19.98 1.62
CA GLU A 216 0.83 -21.28 1.77
C GLU A 216 -0.49 -21.13 2.55
N GLN A 217 -0.50 -20.37 3.65
CA GLN A 217 -1.71 -20.12 4.44
C GLN A 217 -2.77 -19.34 3.65
N ARG A 218 -2.37 -18.36 2.84
CA ARG A 218 -3.30 -17.61 1.99
C ARG A 218 -3.90 -18.49 0.90
N PHE A 219 -3.06 -19.33 0.28
CA PHE A 219 -3.51 -20.29 -0.71
C PHE A 219 -4.46 -21.31 -0.08
N PHE A 220 -4.13 -21.86 1.09
CA PHE A 220 -4.99 -22.79 1.83
C PHE A 220 -6.34 -22.17 2.20
N MET A 221 -6.34 -20.95 2.75
CA MET A 221 -7.57 -20.25 3.14
C MET A 221 -8.50 -20.02 1.95
N LEU A 222 -7.96 -19.64 0.79
CA LEU A 222 -8.74 -19.48 -0.44
C LEU A 222 -9.51 -20.76 -0.77
N GLN A 223 -8.86 -21.92 -0.68
CA GLN A 223 -9.48 -23.22 -0.97
C GLN A 223 -10.52 -23.61 0.09
N VAL A 224 -10.20 -23.44 1.38
CA VAL A 224 -11.11 -23.75 2.49
C VAL A 224 -12.39 -22.91 2.41
N CYS A 225 -12.30 -21.63 2.06
CA CYS A 225 -13.47 -20.78 1.90
C CYS A 225 -14.34 -21.16 0.69
N SER A 226 -13.76 -21.80 -0.33
CA SER A 226 -14.49 -22.32 -1.50
C SER A 226 -15.18 -23.66 -1.24
N LEU A 227 -14.70 -24.45 -0.27
CA LEU A 227 -15.16 -25.81 -0.01
C LEU A 227 -16.68 -25.93 0.26
N PRO A 228 -17.34 -25.09 1.08
CA PRO A 228 -18.78 -25.23 1.36
C PRO A 228 -19.64 -25.16 0.09
N PHE A 229 -19.29 -24.25 -0.81
CA PHE A 229 -19.98 -24.10 -2.10
C PHE A 229 -19.65 -25.27 -3.03
N GLY A 230 -18.41 -25.79 -2.98
CA GLY A 230 -17.98 -26.93 -3.78
C GLY A 230 -18.73 -28.21 -3.39
N VAL A 231 -18.87 -28.46 -2.09
CA VAL A 231 -19.64 -29.57 -1.54
C VAL A 231 -21.10 -29.48 -1.96
N LEU A 232 -21.72 -28.30 -1.87
CA LEU A 232 -23.12 -28.12 -2.27
C LEU A 232 -23.36 -28.47 -3.74
N ILE A 233 -22.51 -27.97 -4.65
CA ILE A 233 -22.64 -28.24 -6.09
C ILE A 233 -22.32 -29.70 -6.42
N LEU A 234 -21.33 -30.29 -5.75
CA LEU A 234 -20.99 -31.70 -5.92
C LEU A 234 -22.15 -32.60 -5.43
N LEU A 235 -22.75 -32.31 -4.28
CA LEU A 235 -23.91 -33.05 -3.76
C LEU A 235 -25.08 -33.01 -4.74
N TYR A 236 -25.39 -31.83 -5.29
CA TYR A 236 -26.40 -31.70 -6.34
C TYR A 236 -26.09 -32.63 -7.54
N LYS A 237 -24.85 -32.58 -8.05
CA LYS A 237 -24.44 -33.46 -9.15
C LYS A 237 -24.57 -34.94 -8.77
N LEU A 238 -24.10 -35.36 -7.60
CA LEU A 238 -24.12 -36.75 -7.18
C LEU A 238 -25.55 -37.30 -7.06
N ILE A 239 -26.46 -36.50 -6.50
CA ILE A 239 -27.87 -36.88 -6.32
C ILE A 239 -28.58 -37.04 -7.68
N PHE A 240 -28.37 -36.12 -8.62
CA PHE A 240 -29.15 -36.07 -9.85
C PHE A 240 -28.47 -36.71 -11.08
N HIS A 241 -27.13 -36.86 -11.08
CA HIS A 241 -26.34 -37.27 -12.26
C HIS A 241 -25.27 -38.34 -11.97
N GLY A 242 -25.05 -38.71 -10.70
CA GLY A 242 -24.12 -39.77 -10.30
C GLY A 242 -22.62 -39.43 -10.45
N PHE A 243 -21.77 -40.46 -10.25
CA PHE A 243 -20.30 -40.36 -10.30
C PHE A 243 -19.70 -41.28 -11.38
N SER A 244 -18.65 -40.82 -12.06
CA SER A 244 -17.95 -41.58 -13.11
C SER A 244 -16.50 -41.88 -12.70
N MET A 245 -16.26 -43.09 -12.18
CA MET A 245 -14.95 -43.57 -11.72
C MET A 245 -13.80 -43.50 -12.75
N PRO A 246 -14.00 -43.75 -14.06
CA PRO A 246 -12.91 -43.78 -15.05
C PRO A 246 -12.13 -42.46 -15.22
N SER A 247 -12.74 -41.35 -14.83
CA SER A 247 -12.17 -39.99 -15.00
C SER A 247 -11.19 -39.58 -13.88
N PHE A 248 -11.18 -40.29 -12.74
CA PHE A 248 -10.43 -39.92 -11.54
C PHE A 248 -8.92 -39.61 -11.74
N PRO A 249 -8.12 -40.44 -12.42
CA PRO A 249 -6.69 -40.15 -12.59
C PRO A 249 -6.44 -38.87 -13.43
N TYR A 250 -7.33 -38.58 -14.38
CA TYR A 250 -7.26 -37.38 -15.21
C TYR A 250 -7.67 -36.13 -14.42
N LEU A 251 -8.72 -36.25 -13.59
CA LEU A 251 -9.13 -35.19 -12.67
C LEU A 251 -8.00 -34.83 -11.71
N LEU A 252 -7.32 -35.83 -11.13
CA LEU A 252 -6.20 -35.63 -10.23
C LEU A 252 -4.99 -34.97 -10.93
N ARG A 253 -4.61 -35.47 -12.11
CA ARG A 253 -3.55 -34.86 -12.93
C ARG A 253 -3.84 -33.38 -13.21
N ASN A 254 -5.05 -33.08 -13.68
CA ASN A 254 -5.43 -31.71 -13.99
C ASN A 254 -5.42 -30.83 -12.73
N ALA A 255 -5.94 -31.34 -11.62
CA ALA A 255 -5.97 -30.62 -10.36
C ALA A 255 -4.56 -30.28 -9.84
N VAL A 256 -3.58 -31.17 -10.00
CA VAL A 256 -2.18 -30.88 -9.66
C VAL A 256 -1.61 -29.77 -10.55
N LEU A 257 -1.82 -29.85 -11.87
CA LEU A 257 -1.36 -28.80 -12.81
C LEU A 257 -2.00 -27.45 -12.50
N PHE A 258 -3.32 -27.45 -12.24
CA PHE A 258 -4.08 -26.26 -11.91
C PHE A 258 -3.53 -25.57 -10.65
N ASN A 259 -3.35 -26.34 -9.58
CA ASN A 259 -2.89 -25.78 -8.32
C ASN A 259 -1.42 -25.34 -8.38
N SER A 260 -0.58 -26.07 -9.11
CA SER A 260 0.83 -25.72 -9.32
C SER A 260 0.98 -24.35 -9.98
N TYR A 261 0.23 -24.07 -11.05
CA TYR A 261 0.30 -22.75 -11.69
C TYR A 261 -0.29 -21.64 -10.79
N GLN A 262 -1.37 -21.92 -10.04
CA GLN A 262 -2.00 -20.93 -9.15
C GLN A 262 -1.06 -20.54 -8.01
N PHE A 263 -0.43 -21.52 -7.37
CA PHE A 263 0.54 -21.27 -6.31
C PHE A 263 1.75 -20.48 -6.83
N ALA A 264 2.33 -20.91 -7.96
CA ALA A 264 3.44 -20.21 -8.58
C ALA A 264 3.07 -18.76 -8.95
N SER A 265 1.85 -18.52 -9.43
CA SER A 265 1.35 -17.17 -9.71
C SER A 265 1.29 -16.29 -8.46
N ILE A 266 0.84 -16.82 -7.32
CA ILE A 266 0.75 -16.07 -6.07
C ILE A 266 2.17 -15.79 -5.53
N ALA A 267 3.07 -16.77 -5.55
CA ALA A 267 4.45 -16.62 -5.11
C ALA A 267 5.21 -15.58 -5.94
N LEU A 268 5.10 -15.64 -7.28
CA LEU A 268 5.72 -14.66 -8.18
C LEU A 268 5.21 -13.24 -7.94
N LEU A 269 3.91 -13.07 -7.69
CA LEU A 269 3.30 -11.76 -7.41
C LEU A 269 3.87 -11.09 -6.14
N GLU A 270 4.43 -11.86 -5.21
CA GLU A 270 5.13 -11.33 -4.03
C GLU A 270 6.61 -10.97 -4.32
N MET A 271 7.20 -11.55 -5.36
CA MET A 271 8.62 -11.42 -5.69
C MET A 271 8.92 -10.40 -6.80
N MET A 272 7.92 -9.96 -7.58
CA MET A 272 8.10 -9.01 -8.69
C MET A 272 7.17 -7.81 -8.59
N ASP A 273 7.53 -6.71 -9.26
CA ASP A 273 6.65 -5.53 -9.31
C ASP A 273 5.37 -5.80 -10.12
N ALA A 274 4.32 -5.04 -9.81
CA ALA A 274 3.00 -5.25 -10.38
C ALA A 274 2.91 -5.01 -11.90
N LEU A 275 3.82 -4.21 -12.48
CA LEU A 275 3.86 -3.95 -13.92
C LEU A 275 4.50 -5.15 -14.64
N THR A 276 5.64 -5.62 -14.15
CA THR A 276 6.33 -6.82 -14.66
C THR A 276 5.44 -8.04 -14.59
N HIS A 277 4.76 -8.28 -13.47
CA HIS A 277 3.79 -9.38 -13.36
C HIS A 277 2.65 -9.27 -14.38
N SER A 278 2.16 -8.05 -14.62
CA SER A 278 1.08 -7.79 -15.59
C SER A 278 1.54 -8.09 -17.03
N LEU A 279 2.75 -7.68 -17.40
CA LEU A 279 3.37 -7.94 -18.70
C LEU A 279 3.58 -9.44 -18.93
N LEU A 280 4.20 -10.13 -17.97
CA LEU A 280 4.47 -11.58 -18.07
C LEU A 280 3.17 -12.39 -18.11
N ASN A 281 2.14 -11.98 -17.35
CA ASN A 281 0.83 -12.62 -17.41
C ASN A 281 0.17 -12.46 -18.79
N THR A 282 0.35 -11.32 -19.46
CA THR A 282 -0.11 -11.15 -20.85
C THR A 282 0.63 -12.08 -21.80
N LEU A 283 1.97 -12.13 -21.74
CA LEU A 283 2.76 -13.02 -22.59
C LEU A 283 2.40 -14.51 -22.40
N LYS A 284 2.20 -14.91 -21.14
CA LYS A 284 1.71 -16.25 -20.79
C LYS A 284 0.37 -16.58 -21.47
N ARG A 285 -0.55 -15.61 -21.57
CA ARG A 285 -1.87 -15.83 -22.19
C ARG A 285 -1.76 -16.01 -23.71
N PHE A 286 -1.03 -15.15 -24.40
CA PHE A 286 -0.84 -15.27 -25.85
C PHE A 286 -0.12 -16.56 -26.23
N SER A 287 0.95 -16.90 -25.51
CA SER A 287 1.65 -18.18 -25.72
C SER A 287 0.76 -19.39 -25.41
N GLY A 288 -0.08 -19.32 -24.38
CA GLY A 288 -1.04 -20.37 -24.06
C GLY A 288 -2.04 -20.63 -25.20
N ILE A 289 -2.55 -19.57 -25.84
CA ILE A 289 -3.45 -19.69 -27.00
C ILE A 289 -2.74 -20.41 -28.16
N ILE A 290 -1.52 -19.98 -28.48
CA ILE A 290 -0.72 -20.53 -29.57
C ILE A 290 -0.37 -22.00 -29.31
N ILE A 291 0.14 -22.31 -28.11
CA ILE A 291 0.50 -23.68 -27.72
C ILE A 291 -0.74 -24.58 -27.73
N SER A 292 -1.88 -24.10 -27.24
CA SER A 292 -3.16 -24.82 -27.28
C SER A 292 -3.55 -25.14 -28.72
N ALA A 293 -3.53 -24.16 -29.62
CA ALA A 293 -3.87 -24.37 -31.03
C ALA A 293 -2.95 -25.38 -31.71
N ILE A 294 -1.63 -25.30 -31.48
CA ILE A 294 -0.64 -26.22 -32.06
C ILE A 294 -0.85 -27.65 -31.52
N VAL A 295 -0.98 -27.81 -30.19
CA VAL A 295 -1.05 -29.14 -29.56
C VAL A 295 -2.37 -29.84 -29.87
N LEU A 296 -3.47 -29.09 -29.98
CA LEU A 296 -4.79 -29.64 -30.30
C LEU A 296 -5.05 -29.75 -31.80
N GLY A 297 -4.18 -29.18 -32.64
CA GLY A 297 -4.33 -29.20 -34.09
C GLY A 297 -5.46 -28.29 -34.60
N ASP A 298 -5.76 -27.20 -33.90
CA ASP A 298 -6.82 -26.26 -34.30
C ASP A 298 -6.42 -25.52 -35.59
N SER A 299 -7.27 -25.50 -36.61
CA SER A 299 -7.04 -24.77 -37.85
C SER A 299 -7.27 -23.26 -37.66
N LEU A 300 -6.18 -22.48 -37.68
CA LEU A 300 -6.23 -21.02 -37.53
C LEU A 300 -6.44 -20.34 -38.89
N ASN A 301 -7.68 -20.01 -39.20
CA ASN A 301 -8.06 -19.17 -40.35
C ASN A 301 -7.56 -17.70 -40.23
N LEU A 302 -7.69 -16.94 -41.31
CA LEU A 302 -7.26 -15.54 -41.38
C LEU A 302 -7.95 -14.64 -40.32
N SER A 303 -9.22 -14.89 -40.00
CA SER A 303 -9.95 -14.17 -38.95
C SER A 303 -9.33 -14.39 -37.55
N HIS A 304 -8.89 -15.61 -37.24
CA HIS A 304 -8.17 -15.92 -36.01
C HIS A 304 -6.83 -15.18 -35.92
N ILE A 305 -6.05 -15.17 -37.00
CA ILE A 305 -4.76 -14.48 -37.05
C ILE A 305 -4.96 -12.96 -36.88
N ALA A 306 -5.91 -12.39 -37.62
CA ALA A 306 -6.27 -10.99 -37.51
C ALA A 306 -6.77 -10.65 -36.09
N GLY A 307 -7.55 -11.54 -35.47
CA GLY A 307 -8.11 -11.35 -34.13
C GLY A 307 -7.01 -11.33 -33.06
N LEU A 308 -6.05 -12.25 -33.18
CA LEU A 308 -4.88 -12.32 -32.32
C LEU A 308 -3.97 -11.09 -32.49
N ALA A 309 -3.78 -10.61 -33.72
CA ALA A 309 -3.01 -9.40 -34.00
C ALA A 309 -3.67 -8.14 -33.42
N LEU A 310 -4.99 -7.99 -33.61
CA LEU A 310 -5.76 -6.86 -33.07
C LEU A 310 -5.72 -6.84 -31.54
N ALA A 311 -5.92 -8.00 -30.90
CA ALA A 311 -5.76 -8.11 -29.45
C ALA A 311 -4.32 -7.80 -29.00
N GLY A 312 -3.33 -8.28 -29.75
CA GLY A 312 -1.91 -7.99 -29.52
C GLY A 312 -1.57 -6.49 -29.55
N MET A 313 -2.21 -5.71 -30.42
CA MET A 313 -2.05 -4.24 -30.48
C MET A 313 -2.77 -3.51 -29.34
N GLY A 314 -3.92 -4.02 -28.90
CA GLY A 314 -4.68 -3.42 -27.80
C GLY A 314 -3.98 -3.49 -26.44
N PHE A 315 -3.19 -4.55 -26.19
CA PHE A 315 -2.50 -4.74 -24.91
C PHE A 315 -1.43 -3.68 -24.58
N PRO A 316 -0.50 -3.32 -25.49
CA PRO A 316 0.42 -2.21 -25.31
C PRO A 316 -0.29 -0.88 -25.01
N LEU A 317 -1.40 -0.59 -25.69
CA LEU A 317 -2.20 0.60 -25.43
C LEU A 317 -2.83 0.56 -24.04
N TYR A 318 -3.35 -0.59 -23.61
CA TYR A 318 -3.84 -0.78 -22.24
C TYR A 318 -2.73 -0.56 -21.21
N LEU A 319 -1.54 -1.12 -21.43
CA LEU A 319 -0.41 -0.98 -20.54
C LEU A 319 0.07 0.48 -20.49
N ALA A 320 0.17 1.15 -21.64
CA ALA A 320 0.49 2.57 -21.72
C ALA A 320 -0.56 3.44 -21.01
N GLY A 321 -1.84 3.10 -21.12
CA GLY A 321 -2.92 3.75 -20.39
C GLY A 321 -2.80 3.56 -18.87
N LYS A 322 -2.57 2.33 -18.43
CA LYS A 322 -2.35 1.98 -17.02
C LYS A 322 -1.10 2.66 -16.47
N GLU A 323 -0.10 2.82 -17.32
CA GLU A 323 1.09 3.61 -17.02
C GLU A 323 0.77 5.09 -16.97
N THR A 324 -0.05 5.69 -17.85
CA THR A 324 -0.45 7.10 -17.72
C THR A 324 -1.20 7.39 -16.41
N ASP A 325 -2.04 6.45 -15.97
CA ASP A 325 -2.67 6.47 -14.64
C ASP A 325 -1.62 6.37 -13.51
N ALA A 326 -0.55 5.59 -13.71
CA ALA A 326 0.59 5.50 -12.78
C ALA A 326 1.61 6.65 -12.91
N MET A 327 1.68 7.34 -14.06
CA MET A 327 2.65 8.39 -14.39
C MET A 327 2.19 9.76 -13.89
N LYS A 328 0.87 9.99 -13.70
CA LYS A 328 0.38 11.01 -12.76
C LYS A 328 0.93 10.83 -11.33
N SER A 329 1.51 9.65 -11.03
CA SER A 329 2.13 9.27 -9.77
C SER A 329 3.65 9.05 -9.83
N ARG A 330 4.39 9.29 -10.95
CA ARG A 330 5.88 9.33 -10.99
C ARG A 330 6.44 9.60 -12.41
N ARG A 331 7.26 10.64 -12.58
CA ARG A 331 8.01 10.97 -13.82
C ARG A 331 9.44 10.45 -13.81
N ASN A 332 9.86 9.40 -14.54
CA ASN A 332 11.04 9.44 -15.43
C ASN A 332 11.40 8.11 -16.11
N SER A 333 12.22 8.29 -17.15
CA SER A 333 12.52 7.51 -18.35
C SER A 333 13.24 6.17 -18.16
N LYS A 334 12.63 5.10 -18.65
CA LYS A 334 13.21 3.91 -19.32
C LYS A 334 12.12 3.24 -20.20
N ARG A 335 11.35 4.05 -20.94
CA ARG A 335 9.93 3.75 -21.27
C ARG A 335 9.68 3.33 -22.73
N THR A 336 10.61 3.55 -23.64
CA THR A 336 10.49 3.13 -25.06
C THR A 336 11.12 1.78 -25.35
N PHE A 337 12.08 1.33 -24.54
CA PHE A 337 12.83 0.09 -24.79
C PHE A 337 12.00 -1.19 -24.54
N LEU A 338 11.15 -1.22 -23.50
CA LEU A 338 10.34 -2.40 -23.16
C LEU A 338 9.15 -2.63 -24.12
N ALA A 339 8.48 -1.55 -24.54
CA ALA A 339 7.38 -1.63 -25.51
C ALA A 339 7.88 -2.12 -26.89
N VAL A 340 9.07 -1.66 -27.31
CA VAL A 340 9.74 -2.13 -28.53
C VAL A 340 10.19 -3.58 -28.40
N GLN A 341 10.73 -4.01 -27.25
CA GLN A 341 11.05 -5.43 -27.01
C GLN A 341 9.81 -6.33 -27.03
N PHE A 342 8.67 -5.87 -26.52
CA PHE A 342 7.40 -6.60 -26.56
C PHE A 342 6.88 -6.74 -28.00
N LEU A 343 6.91 -5.67 -28.80
CA LEU A 343 6.52 -5.70 -30.21
C LEU A 343 7.44 -6.60 -31.05
N LEU A 344 8.76 -6.56 -30.82
CA LEU A 344 9.72 -7.44 -31.48
C LEU A 344 9.52 -8.91 -31.12
N LEU A 345 9.21 -9.21 -29.84
CA LEU A 345 8.94 -10.57 -29.40
C LEU A 345 7.64 -11.12 -30.02
N LEU A 346 6.58 -10.30 -30.08
CA LEU A 346 5.35 -10.65 -30.77
C LEU A 346 5.61 -10.90 -32.26
N ALA A 347 6.38 -10.06 -32.93
CA ALA A 347 6.73 -10.25 -34.35
C ALA A 347 7.47 -11.59 -34.60
N VAL A 348 8.41 -11.96 -33.72
CA VAL A 348 9.12 -13.26 -33.79
C VAL A 348 8.16 -14.44 -33.57
N ILE A 349 7.22 -14.32 -32.63
CA ILE A 349 6.22 -15.35 -32.36
C ILE A 349 5.26 -15.49 -33.56
N PHE A 350 4.80 -14.38 -34.14
CA PHE A 350 3.93 -14.39 -35.31
C PHE A 350 4.62 -14.99 -36.54
N SER A 351 5.90 -14.67 -36.78
CA SER A 351 6.70 -15.32 -37.83
C SER A 351 6.82 -16.83 -37.61
N SER A 352 7.04 -17.26 -36.36
CA SER A 352 7.18 -18.68 -36.02
C SER A 352 5.85 -19.45 -36.15
N CYS A 353 4.71 -18.82 -35.84
CA CYS A 353 3.39 -19.40 -36.06
C CYS A 353 3.07 -19.54 -37.55
N ARG A 354 3.42 -18.54 -38.37
CA ARG A 354 3.24 -18.62 -39.82
C ARG A 354 4.04 -19.79 -40.41
N ASP A 355 5.30 -19.91 -40.03
CA ASP A 355 6.17 -20.99 -40.52
C ASP A 355 5.73 -22.39 -40.02
N ALA A 356 5.16 -22.49 -38.81
CA ALA A 356 4.63 -23.75 -38.28
C ALA A 356 3.31 -24.16 -38.95
N VAL A 357 2.46 -23.20 -39.33
CA VAL A 357 1.22 -23.43 -40.07
C VAL A 357 1.50 -23.81 -41.52
N GLU A 358 2.49 -23.19 -42.17
CA GLU A 358 2.90 -23.51 -43.55
C GLU A 358 3.63 -24.88 -43.66
N LYS A 359 4.14 -25.45 -42.56
CA LYS A 359 4.91 -26.71 -42.54
C LYS A 359 4.19 -27.92 -41.95
N SER A 360 2.93 -27.81 -41.54
CA SER A 360 2.19 -28.95 -40.98
C SER A 360 1.77 -29.92 -42.10
N PRO A 361 2.16 -31.22 -42.04
CA PRO A 361 1.72 -32.19 -43.03
C PRO A 361 0.22 -32.45 -42.89
N SER A 362 -0.51 -32.36 -44.01
CA SER A 362 -1.91 -32.75 -44.09
C SER A 362 -2.07 -34.23 -43.78
N LEU A 363 -2.53 -34.55 -42.57
CA LEU A 363 -3.02 -35.88 -42.19
C LEU A 363 -4.49 -36.05 -42.62
N PRO A 364 -4.93 -37.28 -42.90
CA PRO A 364 -6.14 -37.54 -43.67
C PRO A 364 -7.42 -37.13 -42.95
N ASP A 365 -8.37 -36.69 -43.75
CA ASP A 365 -9.68 -36.14 -43.42
C ASP A 365 -10.55 -37.11 -42.59
N ILE A 366 -10.70 -36.85 -41.29
CA ILE A 366 -11.62 -37.58 -40.37
C ILE A 366 -12.98 -36.85 -40.34
N SER A 367 -13.52 -36.47 -41.50
CA SER A 367 -14.88 -35.93 -41.65
C SER A 367 -15.94 -37.00 -41.98
N LYS A 368 -15.61 -38.29 -41.87
CA LYS A 368 -16.54 -39.40 -42.13
C LYS A 368 -16.60 -40.41 -40.99
N THR A 369 -17.16 -40.03 -39.84
CA THR A 369 -17.90 -40.96 -38.94
C THR A 369 -18.51 -40.18 -37.78
N THR A 370 -19.68 -39.57 -37.99
CA THR A 370 -20.82 -39.57 -37.04
C THR A 370 -21.96 -38.77 -37.67
N SER A 371 -22.94 -39.48 -38.22
CA SER A 371 -24.27 -38.95 -38.53
C SER A 371 -24.98 -38.50 -37.24
N PRO A 372 -25.84 -37.46 -37.29
CA PRO A 372 -26.60 -37.03 -36.13
C PRO A 372 -27.72 -38.04 -35.85
N LEU A 373 -27.64 -38.72 -34.70
CA LEU A 373 -28.73 -39.51 -34.15
C LEU A 373 -29.80 -38.56 -33.58
N SER A 374 -30.95 -38.61 -34.21
CA SER A 374 -32.26 -38.11 -33.77
C SER A 374 -32.62 -38.55 -32.35
N ALA A 375 -33.17 -37.63 -31.56
CA ALA A 375 -33.94 -37.93 -30.34
C ALA A 375 -35.17 -36.99 -30.26
N PRO A 376 -36.26 -37.42 -29.60
CA PRO A 376 -37.63 -37.18 -30.07
C PRO A 376 -38.28 -35.89 -29.56
N ASN A 377 -39.23 -35.40 -30.35
CA ASN A 377 -40.17 -34.34 -30.00
C ASN A 377 -40.99 -34.69 -28.75
N HIS A 378 -40.90 -33.87 -27.71
CA HIS A 378 -42.03 -33.61 -26.82
C HIS A 378 -42.23 -32.11 -26.66
N THR A 379 -43.25 -31.65 -27.35
CA THR A 379 -43.83 -30.30 -27.35
C THR A 379 -44.57 -30.06 -26.04
N LEU A 380 -44.26 -28.96 -25.36
CA LEU A 380 -45.13 -28.35 -24.34
C LEU A 380 -45.32 -26.89 -24.72
N THR A 381 -46.49 -26.63 -25.32
CA THR A 381 -46.99 -25.34 -25.79
C THR A 381 -47.61 -24.55 -24.64
N LEU A 382 -47.32 -23.24 -24.57
CA LEU A 382 -48.20 -22.23 -23.99
C LEU A 382 -48.25 -21.01 -24.94
N PRO A 383 -49.44 -20.42 -25.20
CA PRO A 383 -49.64 -19.51 -26.33
C PRO A 383 -49.39 -18.03 -25.95
N VAL A 384 -48.84 -17.29 -26.91
CA VAL A 384 -48.87 -15.83 -26.98
C VAL A 384 -49.81 -15.46 -28.11
N SER A 385 -50.87 -14.67 -27.83
CA SER A 385 -51.66 -13.99 -28.85
C SER A 385 -51.20 -12.54 -28.96
N VAL A 386 -50.81 -12.14 -30.17
CA VAL A 386 -50.57 -10.76 -30.58
C VAL A 386 -51.73 -10.38 -31.50
N GLN A 387 -52.41 -9.28 -31.20
CA GLN A 387 -53.24 -8.57 -32.17
C GLN A 387 -52.65 -7.19 -32.42
N THR A 388 -52.23 -6.97 -33.66
CA THR A 388 -51.92 -5.68 -34.28
C THR A 388 -53.18 -5.10 -34.90
N LEU A 389 -53.40 -3.79 -34.79
CA LEU A 389 -54.22 -3.01 -35.73
C LEU A 389 -53.75 -1.53 -35.76
N SER A 390 -53.81 -0.96 -36.96
CA SER A 390 -53.16 0.26 -37.44
C SER A 390 -54.14 1.39 -37.79
N PHE A 391 -53.58 2.56 -38.15
CA PHE A 391 -54.16 3.82 -38.73
C PHE A 391 -54.76 4.80 -37.71
N GLY A 392 -54.62 6.13 -37.79
CA GLY A 392 -53.98 7.07 -38.73
C GLY A 392 -54.66 8.47 -38.62
N LYS A 393 -53.89 9.54 -38.89
CA LYS A 393 -54.27 10.93 -39.25
C LYS A 393 -54.60 12.03 -38.20
N ASP A 394 -53.83 13.11 -38.37
CA ASP A 394 -54.19 14.53 -38.51
C ASP A 394 -54.46 15.47 -37.30
N ARG A 395 -53.60 16.53 -37.30
CA ARG A 395 -53.87 17.98 -37.21
C ARG A 395 -53.72 18.76 -35.89
N GLN A 396 -52.94 19.85 -36.08
CA GLN A 396 -53.03 21.23 -35.54
C GLN A 396 -52.26 21.63 -34.26
N ALA A 397 -51.32 22.57 -34.47
CA ALA A 397 -50.82 23.56 -33.52
C ALA A 397 -51.79 24.76 -33.43
N PRO A 398 -51.67 25.66 -32.43
CA PRO A 398 -50.82 26.87 -32.58
C PRO A 398 -50.15 27.34 -31.24
N SER A 399 -48.88 27.79 -31.23
CA SER A 399 -48.31 29.16 -31.34
C SER A 399 -48.32 30.06 -30.09
N LEU A 400 -47.29 30.94 -30.01
CA LEU A 400 -47.02 32.12 -29.14
C LEU A 400 -45.86 31.88 -28.15
N GLY A 401 -44.80 32.68 -28.07
CA GLY A 401 -44.38 33.92 -28.76
C GLY A 401 -43.22 34.57 -27.97
N ASP A 402 -42.29 35.21 -28.69
CA ASP A 402 -41.45 36.41 -28.38
C ASP A 402 -40.71 36.52 -27.03
N SER A 403 -39.57 37.20 -26.82
CA SER A 403 -38.70 38.17 -27.50
C SER A 403 -37.44 38.29 -26.59
N ASP A 404 -36.20 38.32 -27.06
CA ASP A 404 -35.43 39.43 -27.66
C ASP A 404 -34.74 40.41 -26.66
N LEU A 405 -33.54 40.87 -27.06
CA LEU A 405 -32.80 42.10 -26.66
C LEU A 405 -31.74 42.14 -25.52
N ARG A 406 -30.46 42.14 -25.98
CA ARG A 406 -29.42 43.22 -25.96
C ARG A 406 -29.11 44.08 -24.70
N GLY A 407 -27.80 44.35 -24.54
CA GLY A 407 -27.23 45.63 -24.04
C GLY A 407 -26.16 45.45 -22.95
N GLU A 408 -24.85 45.40 -23.24
CA GLU A 408 -23.86 46.50 -23.45
C GLU A 408 -23.41 47.33 -22.21
N THR A 409 -22.08 47.26 -21.98
CA THR A 409 -21.13 48.34 -21.57
C THR A 409 -20.83 48.69 -20.08
N SER A 410 -19.51 48.68 -19.81
CA SER A 410 -18.67 49.74 -19.20
C SER A 410 -18.00 49.51 -17.82
N ASN A 411 -16.66 49.51 -17.89
CA ASN A 411 -15.61 50.03 -17.00
C ASN A 411 -15.92 50.41 -15.53
N ALA A 412 -15.11 49.89 -14.58
CA ALA A 412 -14.03 50.63 -13.90
C ALA A 412 -13.55 49.95 -12.59
N THR A 413 -12.24 50.04 -12.39
CA THR A 413 -11.42 49.90 -11.17
C THR A 413 -12.08 49.88 -9.78
N ALA A 414 -11.71 48.91 -8.94
CA ALA A 414 -11.45 49.14 -7.51
C ALA A 414 -10.64 47.99 -6.86
N LEU A 415 -9.50 48.35 -6.26
CA LEU A 415 -8.90 47.62 -5.14
C LEU A 415 -9.95 47.50 -4.02
N SER A 416 -10.28 46.30 -3.55
CA SER A 416 -10.65 46.10 -2.15
C SER A 416 -10.53 44.63 -1.71
N SER A 417 -9.91 44.46 -0.54
CA SER A 417 -10.19 43.45 0.49
C SER A 417 -10.97 42.20 0.07
N ARG A 418 -10.31 41.04 0.00
CA ARG A 418 -10.99 39.76 0.24
C ARG A 418 -10.77 39.33 1.68
N THR A 419 -11.81 39.59 2.45
CA THR A 419 -12.13 39.05 3.77
C THR A 419 -11.87 37.55 3.85
N HIS A 420 -11.15 37.13 4.89
CA HIS A 420 -11.03 35.74 5.30
C HIS A 420 -12.33 35.31 5.99
N GLU A 421 -13.20 34.60 5.28
CA GLU A 421 -14.39 33.99 5.91
C GLU A 421 -14.06 32.69 6.64
N HIS A 422 -14.73 32.52 7.78
CA HIS A 422 -14.57 31.54 8.86
C HIS A 422 -14.94 30.08 8.50
N PRO A 423 -14.52 29.07 9.32
CA PRO A 423 -14.74 27.65 9.03
C PRO A 423 -16.20 27.19 9.26
N ILE A 424 -16.74 26.48 8.27
CA ILE A 424 -18.15 26.04 8.18
C ILE A 424 -18.41 24.76 8.99
N ALA A 425 -19.54 24.73 9.70
CA ALA A 425 -20.04 23.62 10.52
C ALA A 425 -20.71 22.49 9.69
N PHE A 426 -20.63 21.26 10.17
CA PHE A 426 -21.31 20.09 9.61
C PHE A 426 -22.57 19.69 10.38
N SER A 427 -23.61 19.27 9.65
CA SER A 427 -24.80 18.65 10.22
C SER A 427 -24.57 17.19 10.63
N SER A 428 -25.36 16.73 11.60
CA SER A 428 -25.18 15.55 12.46
C SER A 428 -25.43 14.17 11.81
N THR A 429 -25.51 14.04 10.48
CA THR A 429 -26.05 12.83 9.82
C THR A 429 -25.19 12.20 8.72
N THR A 430 -23.88 12.44 8.66
CA THR A 430 -23.03 11.96 7.55
C THR A 430 -22.41 10.57 7.77
N ASN A 431 -22.74 9.62 6.89
CA ASN A 431 -22.20 8.25 6.82
C ASN A 431 -20.69 8.19 6.48
N GLY A 432 -20.07 7.02 6.64
CA GLY A 432 -18.63 6.75 6.44
C GLY A 432 -18.02 7.30 5.13
N ASP A 433 -18.73 7.21 4.01
CA ASP A 433 -18.24 7.66 2.70
C ASP A 433 -18.25 9.19 2.52
N SER A 434 -19.12 9.90 3.26
CA SER A 434 -19.18 11.37 3.27
C SER A 434 -17.98 12.01 3.98
N ILE A 435 -17.39 11.32 4.96
CA ILE A 435 -16.20 11.79 5.70
C ILE A 435 -14.98 11.78 4.78
N GLN A 436 -14.80 10.73 3.98
CA GLN A 436 -13.69 10.62 3.04
C GLN A 436 -13.80 11.66 1.92
N LYS A 437 -15.02 11.91 1.41
CA LYS A 437 -15.28 13.00 0.44
C LYS A 437 -15.04 14.39 1.02
N TYR A 438 -15.31 14.63 2.30
CA TYR A 438 -15.15 15.95 2.90
C TYR A 438 -13.72 16.25 3.38
N VAL A 439 -12.99 15.26 3.90
CA VAL A 439 -11.54 15.43 4.16
C VAL A 439 -10.80 15.80 2.87
N VAL A 440 -11.28 15.30 1.72
CA VAL A 440 -10.81 15.68 0.38
C VAL A 440 -11.23 17.11 -0.01
N SER A 441 -12.38 17.62 0.43
CA SER A 441 -12.84 18.98 0.10
C SER A 441 -12.26 20.08 1.01
N ASN A 442 -11.88 19.74 2.25
CA ASN A 442 -11.43 20.70 3.28
C ASN A 442 -9.95 20.57 3.67
N CYS A 443 -9.14 19.80 2.92
CA CYS A 443 -7.69 20.03 2.94
C CYS A 443 -7.45 21.44 2.39
N VAL A 444 -7.14 22.38 3.29
CA VAL A 444 -6.73 23.74 2.92
C VAL A 444 -5.57 23.63 1.93
N LYS A 445 -5.69 24.43 0.88
CA LYS A 445 -4.76 24.46 -0.25
C LYS A 445 -3.36 24.85 0.25
N TYR A 446 -2.36 24.09 -0.21
CA TYR A 446 -0.94 24.45 -0.20
C TYR A 446 -0.72 25.88 -0.71
N PRO A 447 -0.31 26.84 0.14
CA PRO A 447 0.09 28.15 -0.33
C PRO A 447 1.61 28.25 -0.26
N ARG A 448 2.32 27.50 -1.14
CA ARG A 448 3.70 27.77 -1.64
C ARG A 448 4.41 26.63 -2.40
N ALA A 449 3.68 25.61 -2.83
CA ALA A 449 4.13 24.72 -3.91
C ALA A 449 2.91 24.24 -4.69
N ASP A 450 3.02 24.13 -6.01
CA ASP A 450 1.98 23.66 -6.95
C ASP A 450 1.59 22.17 -6.76
N ILE A 451 1.36 21.73 -5.52
CA ILE A 451 0.96 20.38 -5.16
C ILE A 451 -0.42 20.45 -4.53
N VAL A 452 -1.43 20.14 -5.33
CA VAL A 452 -2.81 19.92 -4.89
C VAL A 452 -3.01 18.41 -4.80
N TYR A 453 -3.06 17.84 -3.60
CA TYR A 453 -3.41 16.42 -3.44
C TYR A 453 -4.88 16.23 -3.80
N LYS A 454 -5.16 15.30 -4.72
CA LYS A 454 -6.53 15.00 -5.16
C LYS A 454 -7.19 13.96 -4.27
N ARG A 455 -6.40 13.20 -3.49
CA ARG A 455 -6.88 12.16 -2.57
C ARG A 455 -6.07 12.14 -1.28
N TYR A 456 -6.75 11.77 -0.21
CA TYR A 456 -6.21 11.62 1.14
C TYR A 456 -5.03 10.63 1.23
N GLU A 457 -5.05 9.57 0.41
CA GLU A 457 -3.97 8.58 0.33
C GLU A 457 -2.72 9.10 -0.42
N GLU A 458 -2.84 10.18 -1.19
CA GLU A 458 -1.71 10.84 -1.85
C GLU A 458 -0.93 11.69 -0.85
N ALA A 459 -1.63 12.47 -0.02
CA ALA A 459 -1.02 13.20 1.10
C ALA A 459 -0.30 12.24 2.07
N LEU A 460 -0.91 11.09 2.41
CA LEU A 460 -0.27 10.07 3.26
C LEU A 460 0.95 9.36 2.67
N LYS A 461 1.05 9.31 1.34
CA LYS A 461 2.20 8.65 0.67
C LYS A 461 3.47 9.48 0.78
N ASP A 462 3.33 10.80 0.80
CA ASP A 462 4.47 11.72 0.82
C ASP A 462 4.98 12.01 2.26
N THR A 463 4.14 11.82 3.28
CA THR A 463 4.44 12.19 4.67
C THR A 463 4.97 11.04 5.53
N GLY A 464 5.09 9.84 4.95
CA GLY A 464 5.23 8.59 5.70
C GLY A 464 3.96 8.30 6.50
N LYS A 465 3.82 7.13 7.12
CA LYS A 465 2.57 6.70 7.79
C LYS A 465 2.10 7.61 8.95
N ASN A 466 2.79 8.73 9.23
CA ASN A 466 2.52 9.72 10.27
C ASN A 466 2.90 11.14 9.81
N HIS A 467 1.90 12.01 9.65
CA HIS A 467 2.08 13.42 9.24
C HIS A 467 2.92 14.23 10.21
N GLY A 468 3.01 13.84 11.48
CA GLY A 468 3.94 14.47 12.41
C GLY A 468 5.40 14.43 11.94
N ASN A 469 5.79 13.45 11.12
CA ASN A 469 7.16 13.41 10.57
C ASN A 469 7.45 14.57 9.61
N LEU A 470 6.42 15.20 9.04
CA LEU A 470 6.59 16.42 8.25
C LEU A 470 7.21 17.56 9.05
N VAL A 471 6.84 17.71 10.33
CA VAL A 471 7.37 18.78 11.20
C VAL A 471 8.88 18.65 11.34
N TRP A 472 9.34 17.41 11.53
CA TRP A 472 10.76 17.11 11.63
C TRP A 472 11.49 17.23 10.29
N GLN A 473 10.90 16.75 9.19
CA GLN A 473 11.46 16.93 7.84
C GLN A 473 11.58 18.41 7.50
N TYR A 474 10.50 19.17 7.70
CA TYR A 474 10.45 20.61 7.47
C TYR A 474 11.54 21.34 8.26
N ALA A 475 11.68 21.06 9.56
CA ALA A 475 12.71 21.70 10.37
C ALA A 475 14.13 21.34 9.91
N THR A 476 14.37 20.06 9.65
CA THR A 476 15.64 19.56 9.10
C THR A 476 16.00 20.25 7.79
N MET A 477 15.01 20.44 6.91
CA MET A 477 15.19 20.90 5.54
C MET A 477 15.18 22.41 5.36
N HIS A 478 14.47 23.14 6.20
CA HIS A 478 14.24 24.57 6.02
C HIS A 478 14.75 25.41 7.18
N ARG A 479 15.05 24.79 8.32
CA ARG A 479 15.37 25.51 9.56
C ARG A 479 16.73 25.14 10.14
N LEU A 480 17.25 23.94 9.87
CA LEU A 480 18.50 23.47 10.46
C LEU A 480 19.72 23.65 9.53
N VAL A 481 19.63 23.21 8.27
CA VAL A 481 20.75 23.23 7.31
C VAL A 481 20.53 24.28 6.22
N ASP A 482 21.61 24.91 5.75
CA ASP A 482 21.61 25.75 4.56
C ASP A 482 21.76 24.91 3.27
N PHE A 483 20.62 24.68 2.59
CA PHE A 483 20.56 23.93 1.33
C PHE A 483 21.06 24.71 0.11
N THR A 484 21.31 26.01 0.22
CA THR A 484 21.86 26.80 -0.89
C THR A 484 23.31 26.39 -1.21
N SER A 485 23.98 25.74 -0.24
CA SER A 485 25.37 25.29 -0.33
C SER A 485 25.60 23.93 -1.01
N SER A 486 24.90 23.67 -2.13
CA SER A 486 25.08 22.52 -3.05
C SER A 486 24.81 21.10 -2.49
N LEU A 487 23.77 20.93 -1.67
CA LEU A 487 23.21 19.61 -1.33
C LEU A 487 22.25 19.12 -2.43
N THR A 488 22.53 17.96 -3.02
CA THR A 488 21.64 17.29 -3.98
C THR A 488 20.80 16.24 -3.27
N CYS A 489 19.50 16.49 -3.15
CA CYS A 489 18.57 15.57 -2.50
C CYS A 489 17.89 14.61 -3.49
N ASN A 490 17.61 13.39 -3.03
CA ASN A 490 16.68 12.51 -3.73
C ASN A 490 15.25 13.13 -3.73
N ARG A 491 14.34 12.60 -4.56
CA ARG A 491 13.00 13.17 -4.73
C ARG A 491 12.16 13.22 -3.46
N THR A 492 12.38 12.29 -2.55
CA THR A 492 11.70 12.23 -1.24
C THR A 492 12.41 13.06 -0.18
N ARG A 493 13.54 13.69 -0.52
CA ARG A 493 14.42 14.47 0.36
C ARG A 493 14.81 13.71 1.65
N SER A 494 14.79 12.38 1.58
CA SER A 494 15.10 11.49 2.69
C SER A 494 16.60 11.19 2.79
N VAL A 495 17.33 11.43 1.70
CA VAL A 495 18.79 11.36 1.63
C VAL A 495 19.25 12.49 0.73
N CYS A 496 20.13 13.34 1.26
CA CYS A 496 20.78 14.41 0.51
C CYS A 496 22.27 14.15 0.47
N SER A 497 22.92 14.49 -0.65
CA SER A 497 24.33 14.21 -0.86
C SER A 497 25.09 15.46 -1.27
N LYS A 498 26.34 15.60 -0.84
CA LYS A 498 27.24 16.70 -1.21
C LYS A 498 28.66 16.15 -1.40
N LYS A 499 29.38 16.64 -2.41
CA LYS A 499 30.83 16.36 -2.54
C LYS A 499 31.57 17.11 -1.44
N VAL A 500 32.38 16.41 -0.65
CA VAL A 500 33.17 17.05 0.41
C VAL A 500 34.51 17.51 -0.18
N PRO A 501 34.87 18.80 -0.15
CA PRO A 501 36.09 19.29 -0.79
C PRO A 501 37.38 18.88 -0.08
N GLU A 502 37.34 18.61 1.23
CA GLU A 502 38.51 18.53 2.11
C GLU A 502 38.84 17.11 2.62
N VAL A 503 38.12 16.07 2.15
CA VAL A 503 38.44 14.68 2.49
C VAL A 503 39.13 14.07 1.29
N GLU A 504 40.42 13.73 1.44
CA GLU A 504 41.22 13.07 0.40
C GLU A 504 40.46 11.87 -0.19
N ASP A 505 40.44 11.83 -1.53
CA ASP A 505 39.71 10.91 -2.42
C ASP A 505 38.17 10.96 -2.39
N ARG A 506 37.57 11.60 -3.40
CA ARG A 506 36.23 11.37 -4.01
C ARG A 506 35.01 11.11 -3.09
N LYS A 507 35.06 11.40 -1.79
CA LYS A 507 34.00 11.04 -0.84
C LYS A 507 32.78 11.96 -0.91
N MET A 508 31.60 11.34 -0.94
CA MET A 508 30.30 11.96 -0.81
C MET A 508 29.88 12.00 0.67
N LEU A 509 29.30 13.12 1.10
CA LEU A 509 28.59 13.23 2.36
C LEU A 509 27.12 12.96 2.14
N TYR A 510 26.59 11.94 2.79
CA TYR A 510 25.16 11.63 2.85
C TYR A 510 24.54 12.19 4.12
N TYR A 511 23.77 13.26 3.95
CA TYR A 511 22.90 13.83 4.97
C TYR A 511 21.59 13.06 5.02
N ARG A 512 21.34 12.35 6.12
CA ARG A 512 20.17 11.48 6.25
C ARG A 512 19.42 11.74 7.57
N PRO A 513 18.32 12.50 7.51
CA PRO A 513 17.40 12.55 8.62
C PRO A 513 16.70 11.18 8.70
N ILE A 514 16.78 10.50 9.86
CA ILE A 514 16.09 9.23 10.08
C ILE A 514 15.41 9.14 11.45
N ALA A 515 14.21 8.57 11.48
CA ALA A 515 13.45 8.29 12.68
C ALA A 515 13.31 6.78 12.93
N ASN A 516 13.50 6.33 14.18
CA ASN A 516 13.18 4.98 14.67
C ASN A 516 13.98 3.82 14.06
N ILE A 517 15.18 4.03 13.50
CA ILE A 517 15.87 2.96 12.76
C ILE A 517 16.15 1.70 13.61
N PHE A 518 16.45 1.85 14.90
CA PHE A 518 16.80 0.74 15.78
C PHE A 518 15.62 -0.21 16.11
N ASP A 519 14.37 0.21 15.91
CA ASP A 519 13.17 -0.58 16.22
C ASP A 519 12.48 -1.13 14.95
N LEU A 520 12.99 -0.80 13.76
CA LEU A 520 12.36 -1.21 12.51
C LEU A 520 12.60 -2.69 12.18
N GLY A 521 13.60 -3.35 12.76
CA GLY A 521 13.98 -4.74 12.44
C GLY A 521 14.30 -4.93 10.95
N VAL A 522 14.57 -3.86 10.21
CA VAL A 522 14.81 -3.91 8.76
C VAL A 522 16.31 -3.95 8.52
N GLN A 523 16.85 -5.17 8.48
CA GLN A 523 18.24 -5.45 8.12
C GLN A 523 18.68 -4.75 6.82
N MET A 524 17.78 -4.61 5.85
CA MET A 524 18.05 -3.87 4.60
C MET A 524 18.30 -2.37 4.79
N LEU A 525 17.74 -1.72 5.82
CA LEU A 525 18.14 -0.33 6.10
C LEU A 525 19.59 -0.33 6.55
N PHE A 526 19.89 -1.10 7.61
CA PHE A 526 21.24 -1.19 8.19
C PHE A 526 22.30 -1.55 7.15
N GLU A 527 22.00 -2.48 6.23
CA GLU A 527 22.88 -2.83 5.12
C GLU A 527 23.15 -1.64 4.20
N PHE A 528 22.16 -0.82 3.87
CA PHE A 528 22.41 0.37 3.06
C PHE A 528 23.35 1.34 3.79
N GLU A 529 23.11 1.60 5.08
CA GLU A 529 23.99 2.50 5.84
C GLU A 529 25.40 1.91 5.98
N ARG A 530 25.53 0.60 6.16
CA ARG A 530 26.81 -0.09 6.20
C ARG A 530 27.53 -0.02 4.86
N ARG A 531 26.88 -0.33 3.73
CA ARG A 531 27.50 -0.30 2.39
C ARG A 531 28.05 1.08 2.02
N VAL A 532 27.30 2.15 2.29
CA VAL A 532 27.77 3.52 2.03
C VAL A 532 29.07 3.82 2.80
N VAL A 533 29.22 3.28 4.01
CA VAL A 533 30.38 3.54 4.86
C VAL A 533 31.54 2.55 4.60
N GLU A 534 31.23 1.26 4.43
CA GLU A 534 32.21 0.16 4.27
C GLU A 534 32.68 -0.01 2.83
N GLU A 535 31.77 0.01 1.86
CA GLU A 535 32.06 -0.27 0.45
C GLU A 535 32.46 1.00 -0.31
N ASP A 536 31.69 2.09 -0.13
CA ASP A 536 31.92 3.35 -0.86
C ASP A 536 32.97 4.25 -0.16
N GLY A 537 33.22 4.02 1.13
CA GLY A 537 34.12 4.84 1.95
C GLY A 537 33.58 6.25 2.24
N ASP A 538 32.30 6.49 1.97
CA ASP A 538 31.63 7.77 2.03
C ASP A 538 31.21 8.14 3.47
N VAL A 539 30.93 9.43 3.69
CA VAL A 539 30.55 9.93 5.02
C VAL A 539 29.04 9.89 5.17
N MET A 540 28.54 9.22 6.21
CA MET A 540 27.11 9.22 6.55
C MET A 540 26.84 10.11 7.77
N LEU A 541 25.91 11.07 7.66
CA LEU A 541 25.46 11.88 8.78
C LEU A 541 24.01 11.54 9.13
N LEU A 542 23.84 10.72 10.16
CA LEU A 542 22.52 10.28 10.65
C LEU A 542 21.99 11.25 11.69
N ILE A 543 20.77 11.76 11.49
CA ILE A 543 20.15 12.77 12.36
C ILE A 543 18.80 12.29 12.90
N GLY A 544 18.62 12.41 14.21
CA GLY A 544 17.38 12.11 14.91
C GLY A 544 17.16 10.62 15.18
N ILE A 545 18.24 9.82 15.17
CA ILE A 545 18.21 8.38 15.41
C ILE A 545 17.89 8.08 16.90
N GLY A 546 17.06 7.09 17.16
CA GLY A 546 16.68 6.77 18.54
C GLY A 546 16.00 5.42 18.69
N ILE A 547 16.06 4.90 19.91
CA ILE A 547 15.47 3.62 20.33
C ILE A 547 14.00 3.84 20.70
N GLN A 548 13.15 2.88 20.36
CA GLN A 548 11.77 2.84 20.84
C GLN A 548 11.61 1.70 21.84
N HIS A 549 11.73 2.03 23.12
CA HIS A 549 11.62 1.08 24.21
C HIS A 549 10.50 1.49 25.17
N SER A 550 9.62 0.55 25.50
CA SER A 550 8.54 0.78 26.47
C SER A 550 9.09 0.87 27.88
N PHE A 551 8.43 1.65 28.73
CA PHE A 551 8.59 1.52 30.18
C PHE A 551 8.28 0.07 30.62
N GLN A 552 8.93 -0.43 31.67
CA GLN A 552 8.83 -1.82 32.13
C GLN A 552 7.38 -2.37 32.09
N ARG A 553 7.20 -3.59 31.56
CA ARG A 553 5.88 -4.17 31.25
C ARG A 553 5.02 -4.54 32.46
N ASN A 554 5.62 -4.64 33.66
CA ASN A 554 4.97 -5.21 34.84
C ASN A 554 4.55 -4.18 35.91
N ILE A 555 4.68 -2.87 35.63
CA ILE A 555 4.32 -1.83 36.61
C ILE A 555 2.81 -1.59 36.55
N ARG A 556 2.13 -1.77 37.68
CA ARG A 556 0.72 -1.38 37.90
C ARG A 556 0.67 0.11 38.21
N VAL A 557 -0.25 0.83 37.57
CA VAL A 557 -0.37 2.30 37.72
C VAL A 557 -0.80 2.64 39.14
N GLU A 558 -1.56 1.76 39.78
CA GLU A 558 -2.08 1.87 41.14
C GLU A 558 -0.96 1.91 42.20
N ASP A 559 0.21 1.35 41.89
CA ASP A 559 1.33 1.22 42.82
C ASP A 559 2.26 2.45 42.82
N LEU A 560 2.08 3.39 41.89
CA LEU A 560 2.95 4.57 41.73
C LEU A 560 2.46 5.81 42.47
N SER A 561 3.33 6.62 43.03
CA SER A 561 2.94 7.94 43.57
C SER A 561 2.65 8.94 42.44
N PRO A 562 1.74 9.92 42.62
CA PRO A 562 1.54 10.99 41.63
C PRO A 562 2.85 11.71 41.32
N GLY A 563 3.22 11.75 40.03
CA GLY A 563 4.49 12.34 39.58
C GLY A 563 5.73 11.45 39.73
N GLU A 564 5.59 10.19 40.16
CA GLU A 564 6.71 9.25 40.24
C GLU A 564 7.27 8.91 38.85
N GLN A 565 8.59 9.04 38.68
CA GLN A 565 9.27 8.76 37.42
C GLN A 565 9.69 7.29 37.34
N ILE A 566 9.29 6.59 36.27
CA ILE A 566 9.75 5.23 36.01
C ILE A 566 11.20 5.28 35.55
N ARG A 567 12.08 4.69 36.36
CA ARG A 567 13.48 4.50 36.01
C ARG A 567 13.66 3.15 35.33
N THR A 568 13.99 3.17 34.05
CA THR A 568 14.56 2.00 33.37
C THR A 568 16.01 2.30 33.03
N SER A 569 16.87 1.28 33.05
CA SER A 569 18.27 1.46 32.68
C SER A 569 18.46 1.14 31.20
N ALA A 570 19.32 1.90 30.52
CA ALA A 570 19.77 1.53 29.18
C ALA A 570 20.47 0.16 29.14
N LYS A 571 20.94 -0.34 30.30
CA LYS A 571 21.49 -1.70 30.46
C LYS A 571 20.47 -2.81 30.22
N ASP A 572 19.19 -2.52 30.41
CA ASP A 572 18.11 -3.48 30.21
C ASP A 572 17.68 -3.56 28.73
N PHE A 573 18.27 -2.72 27.87
CA PHE A 573 18.01 -2.71 26.43
C PHE A 573 19.11 -3.45 25.68
N GLU A 574 18.70 -4.41 24.85
CA GLU A 574 19.62 -5.10 23.94
C GLU A 574 19.29 -4.78 22.48
N PHE A 575 20.31 -4.38 21.73
CA PHE A 575 20.19 -4.23 20.28
C PHE A 575 20.07 -5.59 19.59
N THR A 576 19.27 -5.67 18.54
CA THR A 576 19.29 -6.82 17.63
C THR A 576 20.68 -6.98 16.98
N GLU A 577 21.07 -8.20 16.61
CA GLU A 577 22.36 -8.46 15.96
C GLU A 577 22.62 -7.58 14.71
N PRO A 578 21.64 -7.35 13.80
CA PRO A 578 21.85 -6.40 12.69
C PRO A 578 22.12 -4.96 13.13
N ALA A 579 21.51 -4.52 14.23
CA ALA A 579 21.74 -3.19 14.77
C ALA A 579 23.11 -3.09 15.46
N LYS A 580 23.53 -4.13 16.21
CA LYS A 580 24.90 -4.22 16.75
C LYS A 580 25.94 -4.18 15.62
N ALA A 581 25.70 -4.92 14.54
CA ALA A 581 26.56 -4.94 13.36
C ALA A 581 26.66 -3.55 12.72
N MET A 582 25.55 -2.80 12.59
CA MET A 582 25.60 -1.41 12.14
C MET A 582 26.42 -0.54 13.10
N LEU A 583 26.19 -0.64 14.42
CA LEU A 583 26.93 0.15 15.42
C LEU A 583 28.44 -0.12 15.35
N GLN A 584 28.85 -1.37 15.17
CA GLN A 584 30.25 -1.77 14.99
C GLN A 584 30.86 -1.13 13.73
N THR A 585 30.14 -1.13 12.60
CA THR A 585 30.57 -0.43 11.39
C THR A 585 30.72 1.06 11.62
N MET A 586 29.72 1.70 12.22
CA MET A 586 29.77 3.14 12.51
C MET A 586 30.90 3.48 13.47
N GLN A 587 31.21 2.58 14.43
CA GLN A 587 32.34 2.71 15.33
C GLN A 587 33.68 2.60 14.58
N ALA A 588 33.85 1.56 13.76
CA ALA A 588 35.08 1.32 13.00
C ALA A 588 35.42 2.49 12.08
N HIS A 589 34.41 3.12 11.48
CA HIS A 589 34.57 4.25 10.57
C HIS A 589 34.38 5.63 11.24
N LYS A 590 34.25 5.67 12.57
CA LYS A 590 34.10 6.91 13.37
C LYS A 590 32.95 7.81 12.92
N VAL A 591 31.87 7.21 12.42
CA VAL A 591 30.73 7.92 11.84
C VAL A 591 29.90 8.54 12.97
N PRO A 592 29.70 9.87 13.00
CA PRO A 592 28.91 10.50 14.05
C PRO A 592 27.41 10.29 13.82
N MET A 593 26.72 9.92 14.89
CA MET A 593 25.27 9.77 14.91
C MET A 593 24.64 10.75 15.88
N LEU A 594 23.76 11.61 15.36
CA LEU A 594 23.01 12.57 16.15
C LEU A 594 21.75 11.90 16.66
N MET A 595 21.83 11.46 17.90
CA MET A 595 20.83 10.68 18.62
C MET A 595 19.80 11.57 19.30
N ARG A 596 18.62 11.03 19.57
CA ARG A 596 17.51 11.76 20.17
C ARG A 596 17.75 12.17 21.62
N GLY A 597 18.43 11.36 22.42
CA GLY A 597 18.66 11.67 23.83
C GLY A 597 19.66 10.73 24.49
N SER A 598 19.75 10.86 25.82
CA SER A 598 20.70 10.15 26.68
C SER A 598 20.48 8.64 26.69
N PHE A 599 19.23 8.18 26.73
CA PHE A 599 18.91 6.74 26.74
C PHE A 599 19.47 6.02 25.51
N THR A 600 19.19 6.53 24.32
CA THR A 600 19.76 6.00 23.07
C THR A 600 21.29 6.04 23.06
N LEU A 601 21.88 7.14 23.55
CA LEU A 601 23.33 7.31 23.59
C LEU A 601 24.01 6.32 24.54
N GLU A 602 23.46 6.13 25.73
CA GLU A 602 23.97 5.20 26.71
C GLU A 602 23.85 3.75 26.21
N ALA A 603 22.70 3.38 25.67
CA ALA A 603 22.52 2.06 25.07
C ALA A 603 23.55 1.80 23.95
N ALA A 604 23.76 2.76 23.05
CA ALA A 604 24.74 2.62 21.97
C ALA A 604 26.18 2.49 22.50
N ARG A 605 26.53 3.19 23.58
CA ARG A 605 27.83 3.05 24.25
C ARG A 605 28.01 1.67 24.89
N LEU A 606 26.98 1.15 25.55
CA LEU A 606 26.97 -0.20 26.09
C LEU A 606 27.13 -1.27 25.00
N ALA A 607 26.69 -0.97 23.78
CA ALA A 607 26.89 -1.79 22.59
C ALA A 607 28.23 -1.54 21.86
N GLY A 608 29.13 -0.72 22.42
CA GLY A 608 30.48 -0.49 21.89
C GLY A 608 30.62 0.65 20.89
N TYR A 609 29.65 1.58 20.81
CA TYR A 609 29.70 2.75 19.92
C TYR A 609 29.84 4.08 20.68
N GLU A 610 30.86 4.88 20.35
CA GLU A 610 31.25 6.07 21.13
C GLU A 610 31.07 7.42 20.40
N TYR A 611 30.86 7.42 19.08
CA TYR A 611 30.79 8.65 18.26
C TYR A 611 29.39 9.31 18.25
N GLY A 612 28.51 8.87 19.14
CA GLY A 612 27.14 9.37 19.25
C GLY A 612 27.05 10.69 20.00
N VAL A 613 26.09 11.53 19.61
CA VAL A 613 25.77 12.75 20.37
C VAL A 613 24.27 12.91 20.53
N ALA A 614 23.82 13.17 21.76
CA ALA A 614 22.43 13.50 22.04
C ALA A 614 22.11 14.92 21.54
N ALA A 615 21.39 15.01 20.42
CA ALA A 615 21.07 16.26 19.71
C ALA A 615 19.56 16.56 19.64
N GLY A 616 18.71 15.72 20.24
CA GLY A 616 17.26 15.95 20.23
C GLY A 616 16.64 15.78 18.84
N CYS A 617 15.61 16.58 18.58
CA CYS A 617 14.92 16.62 17.31
C CYS A 617 15.14 17.97 16.61
N PRO A 618 15.48 18.01 15.30
CA PRO A 618 15.52 19.23 14.51
C PRO A 618 14.30 20.17 14.64
N SER A 619 13.12 19.65 15.02
CA SER A 619 11.92 20.47 15.28
C SER A 619 12.12 21.51 16.38
N LEU A 620 13.16 21.41 17.20
CA LEU A 620 13.56 22.43 18.17
C LEU A 620 13.88 23.80 17.54
N PHE A 621 14.23 23.81 16.24
CA PHE A 621 14.57 25.01 15.47
C PHE A 621 13.45 25.50 14.55
N ILE A 622 12.24 24.97 14.69
CA ILE A 622 11.16 25.26 13.73
C ILE A 622 10.74 26.74 13.74
N ASN A 623 10.84 27.41 14.90
CA ASN A 623 10.57 28.84 15.06
C ASN A 623 11.85 29.68 14.89
N ASN A 624 11.71 30.80 14.18
CA ASN A 624 12.78 31.76 13.87
C ASN A 624 13.11 32.75 15.00
N ASP A 625 12.36 32.75 16.10
CA ASP A 625 12.63 33.58 17.26
C ASP A 625 13.80 32.97 18.05
N VAL A 626 14.86 33.74 18.22
CA VAL A 626 16.03 33.36 19.04
C VAL A 626 15.70 33.36 20.54
N HIS A 627 14.64 34.07 20.95
CA HIS A 627 14.16 34.16 22.34
C HIS A 627 12.78 33.51 22.51
N LEU A 628 12.48 32.46 21.74
CA LEU A 628 11.20 31.75 21.78
C LEU A 628 10.85 31.28 23.20
N GLY A 629 11.82 30.78 23.96
CA GLY A 629 11.65 30.35 25.34
C GLY A 629 11.14 31.48 26.23
N ARG A 630 11.69 32.68 26.11
CA ARG A 630 11.16 33.88 26.81
C ARG A 630 9.71 34.19 26.43
N SER A 631 9.38 34.14 25.14
CA SER A 631 8.03 34.35 24.64
C SER A 631 7.04 33.28 25.15
N LEU A 632 7.48 32.03 25.21
CA LEU A 632 6.71 30.91 25.76
C LEU A 632 6.53 31.05 27.28
N GLN A 633 7.55 31.47 28.02
CA GLN A 633 7.50 31.66 29.48
C GLN A 633 6.30 32.52 29.90
N LEU A 634 6.11 33.65 29.23
CA LEU A 634 4.99 34.56 29.48
C LEU A 634 3.63 33.87 29.26
N LYS A 635 3.53 32.98 28.27
CA LYS A 635 2.30 32.23 28.00
C LYS A 635 2.07 31.10 29.00
N TYR A 636 3.13 30.40 29.42
CA TYR A 636 3.03 29.43 30.52
C TYR A 636 2.61 30.11 31.84
N GLU A 637 3.11 31.31 32.12
CA GLU A 637 2.69 32.11 33.28
C GLU A 637 1.24 32.60 33.16
N ALA A 638 0.81 32.98 31.97
CA ALA A 638 -0.59 33.32 31.72
C ALA A 638 -1.54 32.12 31.95
N LEU A 639 -1.11 30.89 31.63
CA LEU A 639 -1.90 29.69 31.90
C LEU A 639 -2.13 29.46 33.41
N LYS A 640 -1.20 29.86 34.29
CA LYS A 640 -1.38 29.73 35.75
C LYS A 640 -2.63 30.47 36.25
N ARG A 641 -2.97 31.59 35.61
CA ARG A 641 -4.16 32.40 35.94
C ARG A 641 -5.46 31.82 35.37
N ARG A 642 -5.37 30.79 34.53
CA ARG A 642 -6.51 30.12 33.87
C ARG A 642 -6.74 28.71 34.41
N ILE A 643 -6.21 28.39 35.59
CA ILE A 643 -6.60 27.17 36.32
C ILE A 643 -8.10 27.24 36.62
N GLY A 644 -8.82 26.17 36.30
CA GLY A 644 -10.27 26.04 36.37
C GLY A 644 -11.00 26.54 35.13
N ASP A 645 -10.33 27.21 34.19
CA ASP A 645 -10.97 27.81 33.03
C ASP A 645 -11.28 26.78 31.93
N ARG A 646 -12.55 26.39 31.84
CA ARG A 646 -13.05 25.45 30.82
C ARG A 646 -13.19 26.06 29.43
N THR A 647 -13.03 27.38 29.28
CA THR A 647 -13.07 28.04 27.97
C THR A 647 -11.77 27.88 27.17
N LEU A 648 -10.70 27.37 27.82
CA LEU A 648 -9.41 27.09 27.21
C LEU A 648 -9.53 26.28 25.91
N LYS A 649 -8.81 26.73 24.89
CA LYS A 649 -8.65 26.06 23.60
C LYS A 649 -7.44 25.15 23.65
N VAL A 650 -7.67 23.87 23.87
CA VAL A 650 -6.61 22.85 23.93
C VAL A 650 -6.44 22.18 22.55
N ALA A 651 -5.21 22.19 22.03
CA ALA A 651 -4.82 21.42 20.86
C ALA A 651 -4.36 20.01 21.29
N ILE A 652 -5.22 19.01 21.10
CA ILE A 652 -4.97 17.64 21.54
C ILE A 652 -4.24 16.85 20.46
N ASN A 653 -2.99 16.50 20.71
CA ASN A 653 -2.09 15.76 19.82
C ASN A 653 -1.98 14.28 20.25
N MET A 654 -2.97 13.47 19.85
CA MET A 654 -3.12 12.12 20.39
C MET A 654 -2.39 11.02 19.58
N LYS A 655 -1.81 10.06 20.30
CA LYS A 655 -1.47 8.72 19.77
C LYS A 655 -2.47 7.73 20.36
N PRO A 656 -3.30 7.06 19.55
CA PRO A 656 -4.34 6.20 20.08
C PRO A 656 -3.78 5.02 20.88
N GLN A 657 -4.19 4.88 22.13
CA GLN A 657 -3.80 3.78 23.04
C GLN A 657 -4.89 3.54 24.09
N LYS A 658 -5.24 2.27 24.31
CA LYS A 658 -6.36 1.85 25.18
C LYS A 658 -6.42 2.54 26.56
N LYS A 659 -5.26 2.80 27.19
CA LYS A 659 -5.17 3.36 28.55
C LYS A 659 -5.58 4.84 28.68
N ILE A 660 -5.40 5.63 27.61
CA ILE A 660 -5.54 7.10 27.65
C ILE A 660 -6.48 7.66 26.60
N THR A 661 -6.95 6.83 25.66
CA THR A 661 -7.97 7.23 24.68
C THR A 661 -9.24 7.74 25.38
N GLY A 662 -9.70 7.08 26.44
CA GLY A 662 -10.88 7.52 27.21
C GLY A 662 -10.65 8.88 27.88
N PHE A 663 -9.48 9.09 28.47
CA PHE A 663 -9.10 10.37 29.08
C PHE A 663 -8.99 11.51 28.06
N LEU A 664 -8.34 11.29 26.92
CA LEU A 664 -8.21 12.32 25.88
C LEU A 664 -9.56 12.63 25.22
N ALA A 665 -10.49 11.66 25.19
CA ALA A 665 -11.88 11.89 24.79
C ALA A 665 -12.62 12.76 25.82
N SER A 666 -12.48 12.48 27.13
CA SER A 666 -13.13 13.29 28.18
C SER A 666 -12.62 14.74 28.22
N LEU A 667 -11.35 14.99 27.86
CA LEU A 667 -10.84 16.35 27.72
C LEU A 667 -11.59 17.17 26.65
N LEU A 668 -12.10 16.55 25.59
CA LEU A 668 -12.89 17.28 24.57
C LEU A 668 -14.27 17.66 25.09
N GLU A 669 -14.83 16.93 26.05
CA GLU A 669 -16.08 17.27 26.72
C GLU A 669 -15.86 18.39 27.74
N GLU A 670 -14.77 18.29 28.50
CA GLU A 670 -14.41 19.25 29.55
C GLU A 670 -13.99 20.62 28.99
N TYR A 671 -13.42 20.65 27.78
CA TYR A 671 -12.98 21.88 27.11
C TYR A 671 -13.70 22.09 25.76
N PRO A 672 -14.90 22.70 25.73
CA PRO A 672 -15.76 22.79 24.55
C PRO A 672 -15.21 23.63 23.38
N ASN A 673 -14.07 24.30 23.51
CA ASN A 673 -13.41 25.03 22.40
C ASN A 673 -12.14 24.35 21.85
N SER A 674 -11.84 23.14 22.34
CA SER A 674 -10.65 22.37 21.98
C SER A 674 -10.78 21.57 20.68
N TYR A 675 -9.64 21.24 20.07
CA TYR A 675 -9.61 20.42 18.86
C TYR A 675 -8.55 19.34 18.95
N MET A 676 -8.83 18.19 18.35
CA MET A 676 -7.87 17.13 18.21
C MET A 676 -7.18 17.18 16.85
N TYR A 677 -5.85 17.21 16.87
CA TYR A 677 -5.01 17.21 15.68
C TYR A 677 -4.58 15.77 15.35
N VAL A 678 -5.24 15.19 14.35
CA VAL A 678 -4.99 13.81 13.88
C VAL A 678 -3.81 13.79 12.89
N GLN A 679 -2.94 12.78 13.00
CA GLN A 679 -1.70 12.69 12.21
C GLN A 679 -1.64 11.42 11.33
N THR A 680 -2.47 10.42 11.64
CA THR A 680 -2.57 9.16 10.91
C THR A 680 -4.03 8.81 10.58
N LEU A 681 -4.22 7.89 9.63
CA LEU A 681 -5.52 7.25 9.37
C LEU A 681 -6.11 6.58 10.61
N GLU A 682 -5.23 5.91 11.36
CA GLU A 682 -5.60 5.18 12.55
C GLU A 682 -6.12 6.12 13.64
N ASP A 683 -5.55 7.33 13.75
CA ASP A 683 -6.07 8.36 14.67
C ASP A 683 -7.51 8.73 14.27
N LEU A 684 -7.77 8.96 12.99
CA LEU A 684 -9.10 9.31 12.48
C LEU A 684 -10.13 8.18 12.71
N THR A 685 -9.75 6.93 12.42
CA THR A 685 -10.63 5.76 12.64
C THR A 685 -10.98 5.61 14.11
N GLN A 686 -9.98 5.67 15.01
CA GLN A 686 -10.24 5.53 16.44
C GLN A 686 -11.06 6.68 17.00
N MET A 687 -10.95 7.89 16.46
CA MET A 687 -11.80 9.02 16.86
C MET A 687 -13.26 8.86 16.45
N LYS A 688 -13.49 8.25 15.30
CA LYS A 688 -14.84 7.86 14.92
C LYS A 688 -15.39 6.79 15.87
N GLU A 689 -14.59 5.79 16.22
CA GLU A 689 -14.98 4.71 17.15
C GLU A 689 -15.24 5.23 18.57
N ALA A 690 -14.46 6.22 19.03
CA ALA A 690 -14.65 6.88 20.31
C ALA A 690 -15.80 7.90 20.33
N GLY A 691 -16.58 8.03 19.25
CA GLY A 691 -17.74 8.93 19.18
C GLY A 691 -17.38 10.42 19.11
N ILE A 692 -16.13 10.76 18.82
CA ILE A 692 -15.70 12.16 18.77
C ILE A 692 -16.28 12.85 17.52
N PRO A 693 -16.99 13.99 17.67
CA PRO A 693 -17.59 14.68 16.53
C PRO A 693 -16.54 15.19 15.54
N PHE A 694 -16.75 14.99 14.24
CA PHE A 694 -15.83 15.43 13.18
C PHE A 694 -15.46 16.92 13.25
N LYS A 695 -16.39 17.80 13.66
CA LYS A 695 -16.12 19.24 13.83
C LYS A 695 -14.99 19.54 14.84
N ARG A 696 -14.71 18.59 15.73
CA ARG A 696 -13.66 18.64 16.76
C ARG A 696 -12.31 18.11 16.27
N LEU A 697 -12.23 17.61 15.05
CA LEU A 697 -11.01 17.06 14.47
C LEU A 697 -10.35 18.07 13.52
N ARG A 698 -9.02 18.07 13.50
CA ARG A 698 -8.17 18.85 12.58
C ARG A 698 -7.14 17.91 11.98
N PHE A 699 -7.00 17.95 10.67
CA PHE A 699 -5.99 17.20 9.93
C PHE A 699 -5.32 18.19 9.00
N ILE A 700 -4.02 18.41 9.19
CA ILE A 700 -3.28 19.44 8.46
C ILE A 700 -2.04 18.79 7.85
N SER A 701 -1.87 19.01 6.55
CA SER A 701 -0.84 18.32 5.73
C SER A 701 0.34 19.22 5.35
N ASP A 702 0.35 20.46 5.85
CA ASP A 702 1.42 21.44 5.68
C ASP A 702 1.86 21.98 7.06
N ALA A 703 3.17 22.17 7.23
CA ALA A 703 3.72 22.60 8.52
C ALA A 703 3.42 24.08 8.82
N GLU A 704 3.37 24.95 7.82
CA GLU A 704 3.08 26.38 8.04
C GLU A 704 1.60 26.60 8.34
N GLU A 705 0.72 25.92 7.61
CA GLU A 705 -0.71 25.94 7.88
C GLU A 705 -1.04 25.35 9.27
N TRP A 706 -0.33 24.30 9.68
CA TRP A 706 -0.54 23.70 10.99
C TRP A 706 -0.10 24.66 12.10
N MET A 707 1.03 25.36 11.93
CA MET A 707 1.41 26.44 12.85
C MET A 707 0.33 27.53 12.91
N GLU A 708 -0.23 27.96 11.77
CA GLU A 708 -1.28 28.98 11.73
C GLU A 708 -2.55 28.54 12.47
N SER A 709 -3.03 27.31 12.24
CA SER A 709 -4.17 26.77 12.99
C SER A 709 -3.89 26.74 14.50
N LEU A 710 -2.67 26.38 14.89
CA LEU A 710 -2.29 26.27 16.30
C LEU A 710 -2.21 27.64 16.99
N ARG A 711 -1.89 28.72 16.28
CA ARG A 711 -1.83 30.09 16.86
C ARG A 711 -3.15 30.52 17.53
N THR A 712 -4.26 29.92 17.15
CA THR A 712 -5.59 30.18 17.73
C THR A 712 -5.88 29.40 19.02
N MET A 713 -4.96 28.53 19.44
CA MET A 713 -5.07 27.66 20.62
C MET A 713 -4.33 28.26 21.81
N ASP A 714 -4.75 27.93 23.03
CA ASP A 714 -4.13 28.40 24.27
C ASP A 714 -2.96 27.50 24.72
N VAL A 715 -3.10 26.19 24.49
CA VAL A 715 -2.11 25.18 24.90
C VAL A 715 -2.23 23.93 24.03
N ALA A 716 -1.12 23.27 23.73
CA ALA A 716 -1.08 21.96 23.09
C ALA A 716 -0.78 20.85 24.10
N PHE A 717 -1.43 19.70 23.93
CA PHE A 717 -1.39 18.62 24.90
C PHE A 717 -1.44 17.25 24.23
N GLY A 718 -0.57 16.30 24.62
CA GLY A 718 -0.74 14.89 24.23
C GLY A 718 0.55 14.14 23.94
N ALA A 719 0.43 12.95 23.35
CA ALA A 719 1.54 11.99 23.21
C ALA A 719 2.25 11.99 21.85
N ARG A 720 1.76 12.74 20.86
CA ARG A 720 2.44 12.92 19.58
C ARG A 720 3.43 14.08 19.69
N ILE A 721 4.69 13.77 20.01
CA ILE A 721 5.75 14.78 20.20
C ILE A 721 5.80 15.84 19.08
N HIS A 722 5.78 15.45 17.80
CA HIS A 722 5.88 16.43 16.71
C HIS A 722 4.68 17.38 16.62
N GLY A 723 3.48 16.94 17.01
CA GLY A 723 2.30 17.81 17.10
C GLY A 723 2.42 18.86 18.22
N ASN A 724 3.11 18.51 19.30
CA ASN A 724 3.42 19.45 20.39
C ASN A 724 4.61 20.36 20.03
N MET A 725 5.62 19.83 19.32
CA MET A 725 6.76 20.64 18.85
C MET A 725 6.35 21.70 17.85
N ILE A 726 5.41 21.41 16.95
CA ILE A 726 4.89 22.43 16.02
C ILE A 726 4.05 23.50 16.75
N ALA A 727 3.40 23.16 17.87
CA ALA A 727 2.72 24.14 18.72
C ALA A 727 3.71 25.08 19.42
N LEU A 728 4.79 24.54 20.02
CA LEU A 728 5.91 25.37 20.51
C LEU A 728 6.49 26.22 19.38
N GLY A 729 6.59 25.63 18.19
CA GLY A 729 6.96 26.30 16.95
C GLY A 729 6.07 27.48 16.57
N ALA A 730 4.77 27.38 16.84
CA ALA A 730 3.80 28.46 16.67
C ALA A 730 3.80 29.47 17.84
N GLY A 731 4.67 29.28 18.82
CA GLY A 731 4.73 30.09 20.05
C GLY A 731 3.59 29.76 21.02
N ILE A 732 3.03 28.56 20.99
CA ILE A 732 1.96 28.10 21.88
C ILE A 732 2.56 27.13 22.92
N PRO A 733 2.26 27.30 24.22
CA PRO A 733 2.67 26.35 25.25
C PRO A 733 2.29 24.92 24.89
N ALA A 734 3.18 23.96 25.14
CA ALA A 734 2.91 22.55 24.90
C ALA A 734 3.27 21.67 26.10
N PHE A 735 2.53 20.57 26.24
CA PHE A 735 2.75 19.59 27.29
C PHE A 735 2.66 18.19 26.73
N VAL A 736 3.73 17.42 26.93
CA VAL A 736 3.88 16.12 26.28
C VAL A 736 3.61 14.99 27.27
N ILE A 737 2.82 14.02 26.84
CA ILE A 737 2.72 12.75 27.55
C ILE A 737 3.67 11.76 26.89
N ALA A 738 4.72 11.33 27.59
CA ALA A 738 5.69 10.38 27.09
C ALA A 738 5.14 8.94 27.20
N PRO A 739 4.87 8.24 26.07
CA PRO A 739 4.43 6.85 26.06
C PRO A 739 5.54 5.81 26.23
N ASP A 740 6.77 6.19 25.92
CA ASP A 740 7.93 5.32 25.78
C ASP A 740 9.21 6.16 25.95
N HIS A 741 10.37 5.48 26.08
CA HIS A 741 11.67 6.14 26.20
C HIS A 741 12.02 7.02 24.99
N ARG A 742 11.49 6.68 23.82
CA ARG A 742 11.68 7.45 22.59
C ARG A 742 11.18 8.89 22.71
N VAL A 743 10.01 9.09 23.32
CA VAL A 743 9.46 10.43 23.54
C VAL A 743 10.07 11.05 24.78
N LEU A 744 10.31 10.27 25.85
CA LEU A 744 10.90 10.76 27.08
C LEU A 744 12.27 11.41 26.83
N GLU A 745 13.18 10.71 26.17
CA GLU A 745 14.54 11.23 25.92
C GLU A 745 14.52 12.50 25.06
N LEU A 746 13.51 12.63 24.18
CA LEU A 746 13.31 13.80 23.34
C LEU A 746 12.87 15.01 24.16
N VAL A 747 11.85 14.86 25.02
CA VAL A 747 11.33 15.98 25.82
C VAL A 747 12.34 16.43 26.86
N GLU A 748 13.08 15.49 27.46
CA GLU A 748 14.20 15.80 28.36
C GLU A 748 15.31 16.55 27.64
N ARG A 749 15.74 16.06 26.48
CA ARG A 749 16.83 16.69 25.72
C ARG A 749 16.44 18.06 25.19
N MET A 750 15.16 18.28 24.84
CA MET A 750 14.64 19.53 24.30
C MET A 750 14.10 20.49 25.37
N LYS A 751 14.09 20.10 26.65
CA LYS A 751 13.56 20.91 27.76
C LYS A 751 12.08 21.28 27.60
N VAL A 752 11.30 20.30 27.15
CA VAL A 752 9.85 20.44 26.95
C VAL A 752 9.11 19.88 28.16
N PRO A 753 8.10 20.58 28.72
CA PRO A 753 7.32 20.07 29.84
C PRO A 753 6.61 18.76 29.49
N TYR A 754 6.69 17.80 30.41
CA TYR A 754 6.16 16.46 30.15
C TYR A 754 5.65 15.75 31.42
N THR A 755 4.90 14.68 31.18
CA THR A 755 4.69 13.60 32.15
C THR A 755 4.77 12.25 31.43
N THR A 756 4.67 11.13 32.14
CA THR A 756 4.59 9.79 31.53
C THR A 756 3.17 9.26 31.56
N TYR A 757 2.86 8.21 30.78
CA TYR A 757 1.53 7.57 30.84
C TYR A 757 1.17 6.92 32.18
N TYR A 758 2.10 6.88 33.13
CA TYR A 758 1.88 6.32 34.45
C TYR A 758 1.52 7.38 35.50
N ASP A 759 1.44 8.65 35.09
CA ASP A 759 0.95 9.70 35.96
C ASP A 759 -0.54 9.50 36.27
N LYS A 760 -0.83 9.17 37.53
CA LYS A 760 -2.19 8.94 38.03
C LYS A 760 -3.16 10.10 37.75
N ARG A 761 -2.64 11.32 37.58
CA ARG A 761 -3.45 12.50 37.23
C ARG A 761 -4.10 12.38 35.85
N LEU A 762 -3.61 11.50 34.97
CA LEU A 762 -4.18 11.25 33.65
C LEU A 762 -5.41 10.31 33.65
N VAL A 763 -5.87 9.85 34.82
CA VAL A 763 -7.01 8.92 34.96
C VAL A 763 -8.20 9.57 35.69
N HIS A 764 -7.97 10.65 36.44
CA HIS A 764 -8.98 11.36 37.24
C HIS A 764 -9.03 12.83 36.83
N GLY A 765 -10.22 13.32 36.46
CA GLY A 765 -10.52 14.68 35.97
C GLY A 765 -9.37 15.69 36.06
N LEU A 766 -8.75 15.98 34.91
CA LEU A 766 -7.53 16.76 34.84
C LEU A 766 -7.82 18.19 34.38
N ASP A 767 -7.43 19.15 35.20
CA ASP A 767 -7.22 20.51 34.73
C ASP A 767 -5.87 20.60 34.00
N VAL A 768 -5.94 20.80 32.68
CA VAL A 768 -4.75 20.93 31.80
C VAL A 768 -3.87 22.10 32.23
N ALA A 769 -4.44 23.25 32.58
CA ALA A 769 -3.65 24.40 33.01
C ALA A 769 -2.96 24.13 34.35
N LYS A 770 -3.64 23.42 35.26
CA LYS A 770 -3.02 22.98 36.52
C LYS A 770 -1.86 22.03 36.27
N LEU A 771 -2.03 20.99 35.44
CA LEU A 771 -0.96 20.02 35.17
C LEU A 771 0.27 20.69 34.56
N VAL A 772 0.04 21.56 33.58
CA VAL A 772 1.09 22.34 32.92
C VAL A 772 1.83 23.23 33.93
N THR A 773 1.08 23.86 34.83
CA THR A 773 1.64 24.76 35.86
C THR A 773 2.42 23.99 36.92
N ASP A 774 1.92 22.84 37.37
CA ASP A 774 2.55 22.00 38.40
C ASP A 774 3.91 21.45 37.93
N VAL A 775 4.05 21.13 36.64
CA VAL A 775 5.33 20.71 36.05
C VAL A 775 6.24 21.90 35.76
N GLY A 776 5.67 23.02 35.31
CA GLY A 776 6.40 24.24 35.01
C GLY A 776 7.17 24.20 33.68
N PHE A 777 7.70 25.37 33.32
CA PHE A 777 8.54 25.58 32.15
C PHE A 777 9.56 26.66 32.49
N SER A 778 10.80 26.49 32.01
CA SER A 778 11.85 27.49 32.09
C SER A 778 12.23 27.93 30.68
N GLY A 779 11.72 29.09 30.27
CA GLY A 779 12.03 29.68 28.97
C GLY A 779 13.53 29.95 28.79
N GLU A 780 14.21 30.32 29.87
CA GLU A 780 15.65 30.56 29.88
C GLU A 780 16.44 29.26 29.65
N GLU A 781 16.07 28.16 30.32
CA GLU A 781 16.69 26.86 30.09
C GLU A 781 16.40 26.34 28.68
N PHE A 782 15.19 26.56 28.18
CA PHE A 782 14.80 26.19 26.82
C PHE A 782 15.62 26.92 25.76
N ASP A 783 15.77 28.25 25.86
CA ASP A 783 16.58 29.02 24.90
C ASP A 783 18.08 28.74 25.02
N ARG A 784 18.62 28.58 26.24
CA ARG A 784 20.00 28.10 26.44
C ARG A 784 20.23 26.77 25.75
N ASN A 785 19.32 25.82 25.96
CA ASN A 785 19.39 24.51 25.33
C ASN A 785 19.30 24.57 23.81
N ARG A 786 18.46 25.46 23.25
CA ARG A 786 18.41 25.72 21.80
C ARG A 786 19.76 26.22 21.29
N CYS A 787 20.40 27.14 22.01
CA CYS A 787 21.73 27.62 21.66
C CYS A 787 22.79 26.52 21.71
N ASP A 788 22.84 25.74 22.80
CA ASP A 788 23.79 24.64 22.96
C ASP A 788 23.65 23.56 21.88
N ILE A 789 22.40 23.19 21.55
CA ILE A 789 22.12 22.26 20.45
C ILE A 789 22.53 22.87 19.10
N ALA A 790 22.28 24.16 18.87
CA ALA A 790 22.68 24.82 17.62
C ALA A 790 24.21 24.84 17.49
N LYS A 791 24.95 25.18 18.55
CA LYS A 791 26.43 25.08 18.59
C LYS A 791 26.92 23.65 18.34
N LEU A 792 26.22 22.66 18.89
CA LEU A 792 26.52 21.26 18.61
C LEU A 792 26.35 20.93 17.13
N TYR A 793 25.21 21.28 16.51
CA TYR A 793 25.01 21.06 15.08
C TYR A 793 26.04 21.82 14.25
N LYS A 794 26.34 23.09 14.58
CA LYS A 794 27.40 23.89 13.92
C LYS A 794 28.74 23.18 13.96
N LYS A 795 29.15 22.68 15.12
CA LYS A 795 30.40 21.93 15.31
C LYS A 795 30.44 20.65 14.48
N VAL A 796 29.36 19.86 14.49
CA VAL A 796 29.31 18.59 13.75
C VAL A 796 29.22 18.82 12.24
N PHE A 797 28.41 19.77 11.80
CA PHE A 797 28.23 20.09 10.38
C PHE A 797 29.47 20.75 9.78
N GLY A 798 30.14 21.63 10.54
CA GLY A 798 31.36 22.31 10.11
C GLY A 798 32.49 21.33 9.75
N ARG A 799 32.60 20.20 10.47
CA ARG A 799 33.56 19.12 10.15
C ARG A 799 33.39 18.51 8.76
N TYR A 800 32.21 18.66 8.17
CA TYR A 800 31.86 18.07 6.87
C TYR A 800 31.48 19.12 5.82
N GLY A 801 31.83 20.39 6.05
CA GLY A 801 31.51 21.49 5.12
C GLY A 801 30.02 21.76 4.96
N LEU A 802 29.20 21.37 5.94
CA LEU A 802 27.80 21.75 6.04
C LEU A 802 27.66 23.01 6.90
N ARG A 803 26.78 23.92 6.47
CA ARG A 803 26.45 25.15 7.19
C ARG A 803 25.07 25.05 7.80
N LEU A 804 24.88 25.64 8.97
CA LEU A 804 23.54 25.85 9.51
C LEU A 804 22.77 26.84 8.64
N SER A 805 21.45 26.76 8.73
CA SER A 805 20.61 27.83 8.20
C SER A 805 20.95 29.16 8.88
N ARG A 806 20.72 30.28 8.21
CA ARG A 806 20.94 31.63 8.77
C ARG A 806 20.32 31.79 10.17
N HIS A 807 19.14 31.23 10.37
CA HIS A 807 18.43 31.30 11.64
C HIS A 807 19.05 30.43 12.74
N ALA A 808 19.37 29.16 12.43
CA ALA A 808 20.04 28.29 13.39
C ALA A 808 21.43 28.82 13.76
N GLU A 809 22.11 29.49 12.82
CA GLU A 809 23.35 30.20 13.07
C GLU A 809 23.18 31.36 14.06
N GLN A 810 22.11 32.16 13.92
CA GLN A 810 21.76 33.22 14.87
C GLN A 810 21.46 32.65 16.26
N ILE A 811 20.71 31.56 16.36
CA ILE A 811 20.49 30.87 17.65
C ILE A 811 21.82 30.43 18.26
N SER A 812 22.77 29.93 17.46
CA SER A 812 24.06 29.48 17.98
C SER A 812 24.95 30.61 18.51
N ALA A 813 24.62 31.87 18.20
CA ALA A 813 25.43 33.05 18.52
C ALA A 813 24.88 33.88 19.70
N ILE A 814 23.69 33.58 20.21
CA ILE A 814 23.09 34.28 21.36
C ILE A 814 23.56 33.75 22.72
N CYS A 815 24.31 32.65 22.71
CA CYS A 815 25.19 32.23 23.78
C CYS A 815 26.61 32.16 23.22
#